data_AF-R5CUZ0-F1
#
_entry.id   AF-R5CUZ0-F1
#
_cell.length_a   1.000
_cell.length_b   1.000
_cell.length_c   1.000
_cell.angle_alpha   90.00
_cell.angle_beta   90.00
_cell.angle_gamma   90.00
#
_symmetry.space_group_name_H-M   'P 1'
#
loop_
_entity.id
_entity.type
_entity.pdbx_description
1 polymer ?
#
loop_
_entity_poly.entity_id
_entity_poly.type
_entity_poly.pdbx_seq_one_letter_code
_entity_poly.pdbx_strand_id
1 'polypeptide(L)'
;MGIVSRIKREVFIRPWLKQGYSRKLANAYYKKVQWDNKLDNGISMQDKKWAHDHKYLSTSIEKYDLKNNLDKYISDVDYLFLQPFNNSFTKWMKDLVTTNHVLVNYPEHLPKLYFNIIDREHKKIFLPIDTVNRAYGENYDDFIKLLDERGRLCLRPASNSGNRSTYMIERIGDNRYKLCADEIDKARMTMFGYGYDKQMLLCDEYPAELPEDFEPNPCKKSEYDKESLYGLINTLKYSYVIAEPYKLREGINGTVKLYIASEELKTTELLDAYFLPHGAETPEHLRISAAGEVEGRGITIPNWDDLIADTLRIAKFVSEIEYFTAYILITEDGFVIDRFSTSPALPTVAHSEKLNNYLLDRLAKKRSTVKTTRSSRWKAFRDKRFNRFVRHFCRPGIRPYMQKLWMRSVWDDFLHTKSTTLGQKLWCWRHGFQSFRIQQYGLTKENYKNFLSDYQYHWLNRINNNYQIWINDKTTTRYVMEPYKQFLAKYYYDIIKMQGKTCIKALQDIPEGFEASFDGIFKLLRQEKLLALKPSAGTHGDGFYRMEYADGKYLINGKEMTEDEIVAMISGFKSIYVITEYLFMHHELKKIYPNSVNTIRVAVVNQSAYEPKIMQTYMRIGSSKSGFTDNVGYGGICAKIDTATGRYYCAEQLRNHKFTPCPVHPDTGVRIEGVVPNWDYMCKGVVNICKFMPELEYLGFDIAITDDGFKIIEINIHQDLHKVAEHTPEFRQFYQDKMKLKAEYYGMKKW
;
A
#
# COMPACT_ATOMS: atom_id res chain seq x y z
N MET A 1 4.95 -25.19 22.99
CA MET A 1 3.71 -25.94 22.60
C MET A 1 4.03 -27.41 22.44
N GLY A 2 3.61 -28.25 23.40
CA GLY A 2 3.77 -29.71 23.33
C GLY A 2 3.00 -30.36 22.18
N ILE A 3 3.38 -31.59 21.82
CA ILE A 3 2.79 -32.37 20.71
C ILE A 3 1.26 -32.50 20.86
N VAL A 4 0.78 -32.74 22.07
CA VAL A 4 -0.66 -32.88 22.39
C VAL A 4 -1.45 -31.61 22.05
N SER A 5 -0.95 -30.43 22.40
CA SER A 5 -1.61 -29.15 22.08
C SER A 5 -1.72 -28.92 20.57
N ARG A 6 -0.71 -29.36 19.81
CA ARG A 6 -0.73 -29.28 18.35
C ARG A 6 -1.79 -30.21 17.77
N ILE A 7 -1.91 -31.44 18.27
CA ILE A 7 -2.93 -32.40 17.83
C ILE A 7 -4.33 -31.86 18.13
N LYS A 8 -4.61 -31.40 19.36
CA LYS A 8 -5.91 -30.82 19.73
C LYS A 8 -6.33 -29.68 18.79
N ARG A 9 -5.41 -28.75 18.51
CA ARG A 9 -5.65 -27.66 17.55
C ARG A 9 -5.91 -28.19 16.14
N GLU A 10 -5.14 -29.17 15.66
CA GLU A 10 -5.32 -29.73 14.32
C GLU A 10 -6.67 -30.45 14.16
N VAL A 11 -7.12 -31.17 15.18
CA VAL A 11 -8.45 -31.80 15.20
C VAL A 11 -9.54 -30.74 15.12
N PHE A 12 -9.44 -29.68 15.93
CA PHE A 12 -10.40 -28.58 15.94
C PHE A 12 -10.50 -27.85 14.60
N ILE A 13 -9.37 -27.54 13.94
CA ILE A 13 -9.40 -26.73 12.71
C ILE A 13 -9.83 -27.52 11.46
N ARG A 14 -9.70 -28.85 11.47
CA ARG A 14 -9.91 -29.71 10.28
C ARG A 14 -11.31 -29.57 9.66
N PRO A 15 -12.43 -29.57 10.42
CA PRO A 15 -13.76 -29.36 9.87
C PRO A 15 -13.88 -28.02 9.11
N TRP A 16 -13.37 -26.94 9.70
CA TRP A 16 -13.37 -25.60 9.09
C TRP A 16 -12.58 -25.58 7.77
N LEU A 17 -11.42 -26.22 7.73
CA LEU A 17 -10.62 -26.33 6.50
C LEU A 17 -11.37 -27.05 5.38
N LYS A 18 -12.21 -28.05 5.69
CA LYS A 18 -13.04 -28.74 4.69
C LYS A 18 -14.14 -27.84 4.13
N GLN A 19 -14.65 -26.92 4.95
CA GLN A 19 -15.66 -25.91 4.56
C GLN A 19 -15.05 -24.69 3.85
N GLY A 20 -13.75 -24.71 3.51
CA GLY A 20 -13.08 -23.64 2.75
C GLY A 20 -12.47 -22.52 3.58
N TYR A 21 -12.52 -22.62 4.91
CA TYR A 21 -11.85 -21.66 5.78
C TYR A 21 -10.35 -21.72 5.58
N SER A 22 -9.72 -20.54 5.54
CA SER A 22 -8.26 -20.51 5.56
C SER A 22 -7.75 -21.02 6.92
N ARG A 23 -6.56 -21.63 6.92
CA ARG A 23 -5.93 -22.09 8.15
C ARG A 23 -5.68 -20.94 9.14
N LYS A 24 -5.46 -19.72 8.65
CA LYS A 24 -5.30 -18.53 9.49
C LYS A 24 -6.60 -18.27 10.28
N LEU A 25 -7.74 -18.26 9.59
CA LEU A 25 -9.05 -18.01 10.19
C LEU A 25 -9.47 -19.12 11.14
N ALA A 26 -9.30 -20.39 10.75
CA ALA A 26 -9.63 -21.51 11.63
C ALA A 26 -8.80 -21.50 12.93
N ASN A 27 -7.51 -21.12 12.84
CA ASN A 27 -6.69 -20.92 14.05
C ASN A 27 -7.10 -19.69 14.87
N ALA A 28 -7.56 -18.62 14.22
CA ALA A 28 -8.06 -17.44 14.91
C ALA A 28 -9.33 -17.78 15.71
N TYR A 29 -10.26 -18.54 15.11
CA TYR A 29 -11.44 -19.04 15.81
C TYR A 29 -11.07 -19.96 16.97
N TYR A 30 -10.15 -20.91 16.76
CA TYR A 30 -9.65 -21.76 17.86
C TYR A 30 -9.15 -20.92 19.04
N LYS A 31 -8.36 -19.87 18.79
CA LYS A 31 -7.87 -18.98 19.85
C LYS A 31 -9.01 -18.26 20.57
N LYS A 32 -10.02 -17.76 19.85
CA LYS A 32 -11.20 -17.13 20.45
C LYS A 32 -11.97 -18.10 21.34
N VAL A 33 -12.20 -19.33 20.88
CA VAL A 33 -12.84 -20.39 21.68
C VAL A 33 -12.03 -20.72 22.94
N GLN A 34 -10.69 -20.80 22.84
CA GLN A 34 -9.85 -21.02 24.01
C GLN A 34 -9.91 -19.86 25.02
N TRP A 35 -10.04 -18.63 24.53
CA TRP A 35 -10.20 -17.45 25.37
C TRP A 35 -11.60 -17.42 26.02
N ASP A 36 -12.64 -17.67 25.26
CA ASP A 36 -14.04 -17.69 25.72
C ASP A 36 -14.29 -18.77 26.79
N ASN A 37 -13.64 -19.94 26.66
CA ASN A 37 -13.65 -20.98 27.71
C ASN A 37 -13.01 -20.53 29.03
N LYS A 38 -12.07 -19.56 28.99
CA LYS A 38 -11.40 -19.01 30.18
C LYS A 38 -12.05 -17.74 30.73
N LEU A 39 -12.90 -17.10 29.92
CA LEU A 39 -13.57 -15.86 30.28
C LEU A 39 -14.53 -16.10 31.45
N ASP A 40 -14.41 -15.36 32.53
CA ASP A 40 -15.42 -15.40 33.59
C ASP A 40 -16.52 -14.37 33.29
N ASN A 41 -17.63 -14.84 32.73
CA ASN A 41 -18.75 -14.01 32.29
C ASN A 41 -20.10 -14.51 32.81
N GLY A 42 -20.10 -15.32 33.88
CA GLY A 42 -21.33 -15.89 34.45
C GLY A 42 -22.02 -16.96 33.59
N ILE A 43 -21.48 -17.30 32.41
CA ILE A 43 -22.06 -18.31 31.51
C ILE A 43 -21.49 -19.70 31.84
N SER A 44 -22.38 -20.67 32.01
CA SER A 44 -22.02 -22.06 32.34
C SER A 44 -21.14 -22.69 31.26
N MET A 45 -20.21 -23.58 31.63
CA MET A 45 -19.39 -24.30 30.65
C MET A 45 -20.21 -25.13 29.65
N GLN A 46 -21.42 -25.55 30.05
CA GLN A 46 -22.36 -26.24 29.17
C GLN A 46 -22.93 -25.30 28.10
N ASP A 47 -23.37 -24.10 28.49
CA ASP A 47 -23.87 -23.08 27.54
C ASP A 47 -22.74 -22.57 26.62
N LYS A 48 -21.51 -22.42 27.13
CA LYS A 48 -20.35 -22.08 26.29
C LYS A 48 -20.11 -23.14 25.22
N LYS A 49 -20.11 -24.41 25.63
CA LYS A 49 -19.96 -25.53 24.69
C LYS A 49 -21.09 -25.55 23.67
N TRP A 50 -22.33 -25.36 24.11
CA TRP A 50 -23.50 -25.26 23.23
C TRP A 50 -23.34 -24.13 22.20
N ALA A 51 -22.91 -22.93 22.62
CA ALA A 51 -22.67 -21.82 21.69
C ALA A 51 -21.57 -22.15 20.68
N HIS A 52 -20.46 -22.75 21.11
CA HIS A 52 -19.34 -23.15 20.23
C HIS A 52 -19.77 -24.18 19.19
N ASP A 53 -20.61 -25.14 19.59
CA ASP A 53 -21.17 -26.18 18.70
C ASP A 53 -22.11 -25.55 17.65
N HIS A 54 -22.79 -24.44 18.00
CA HIS A 54 -23.60 -23.62 17.09
C HIS A 54 -22.82 -22.46 16.43
N LYS A 55 -21.47 -22.48 16.50
CA LYS A 55 -20.56 -21.52 15.84
C LYS A 55 -20.50 -20.11 16.41
N TYR A 56 -21.07 -19.90 17.60
CA TYR A 56 -21.04 -18.64 18.33
C TYR A 56 -20.02 -18.70 19.48
N LEU A 57 -19.64 -17.53 20.00
CA LEU A 57 -18.99 -17.38 21.30
C LEU A 57 -20.04 -17.19 22.39
N SER A 58 -19.66 -17.43 23.64
CA SER A 58 -20.61 -17.36 24.77
C SER A 58 -21.22 -15.97 24.94
N THR A 59 -20.46 -14.90 24.67
CA THR A 59 -20.95 -13.51 24.72
C THR A 59 -22.05 -13.21 23.69
N SER A 60 -22.22 -14.05 22.67
CA SER A 60 -23.28 -13.90 21.67
C SER A 60 -24.64 -14.43 22.15
N ILE A 61 -24.69 -15.23 23.23
CA ILE A 61 -25.93 -15.88 23.71
C ILE A 61 -26.97 -14.83 24.11
N GLU A 62 -26.63 -13.97 25.07
CA GLU A 62 -27.52 -12.91 25.55
C GLU A 62 -27.68 -11.83 24.48
N LYS A 63 -26.56 -11.42 23.87
CA LYS A 63 -26.51 -10.38 22.83
C LYS A 63 -27.56 -10.57 21.74
N TYR A 64 -27.77 -11.80 21.27
CA TYR A 64 -28.71 -12.10 20.19
C TYR A 64 -29.94 -12.89 20.64
N ASP A 65 -30.09 -13.13 21.94
CA ASP A 65 -31.07 -14.05 22.49
C ASP A 65 -31.08 -15.39 21.71
N LEU A 66 -29.90 -16.03 21.61
CA LEU A 66 -29.69 -17.20 20.75
C LEU A 66 -30.57 -18.40 21.13
N LYS A 67 -31.09 -18.44 22.36
CA LYS A 67 -32.00 -19.51 22.81
C LYS A 67 -33.34 -19.44 22.09
N ASN A 68 -33.78 -18.25 21.67
CA ASN A 68 -35.02 -18.04 20.92
C ASN A 68 -34.79 -17.72 19.44
N ASN A 69 -33.62 -17.18 19.10
CA ASN A 69 -33.30 -16.66 17.76
C ASN A 69 -32.11 -17.38 17.10
N LEU A 70 -31.98 -18.68 17.36
CA LEU A 70 -30.93 -19.49 16.75
C LEU A 70 -30.98 -19.35 15.22
N ASP A 71 -29.82 -19.15 14.59
CA ASP A 71 -29.65 -18.92 13.15
C ASP A 71 -30.19 -17.60 12.56
N LYS A 72 -30.81 -16.71 13.35
CA LYS A 72 -31.22 -15.37 12.85
C LYS A 72 -30.02 -14.50 12.48
N TYR A 73 -28.94 -14.56 13.27
CA TYR A 73 -27.78 -13.69 13.12
C TYR A 73 -26.60 -14.40 12.45
N ILE A 74 -25.68 -13.63 11.86
CA ILE A 74 -24.41 -14.20 11.42
C ILE A 74 -23.59 -14.72 12.61
N SER A 75 -23.13 -15.96 12.52
CA SER A 75 -22.30 -16.58 13.57
C SER A 75 -20.90 -15.96 13.66
N ASP A 76 -20.27 -16.06 14.85
CA ASP A 76 -18.92 -15.54 15.09
C ASP A 76 -17.88 -16.15 14.13
N VAL A 77 -18.02 -17.44 13.81
CA VAL A 77 -17.10 -18.11 12.88
C VAL A 77 -17.39 -17.73 11.42
N ASP A 78 -18.65 -17.55 11.04
CA ASP A 78 -19.02 -17.17 9.68
C ASP A 78 -18.64 -15.71 9.39
N TYR A 79 -18.72 -14.83 10.40
CA TYR A 79 -18.18 -13.48 10.29
C TYR A 79 -16.66 -13.48 10.07
N LEU A 80 -15.92 -14.36 10.75
CA LEU A 80 -14.49 -14.55 10.47
C LEU A 80 -14.26 -15.09 9.06
N PHE A 81 -15.14 -15.97 8.55
CA PHE A 81 -15.05 -16.50 7.20
C PHE A 81 -15.12 -15.42 6.13
N LEU A 82 -15.87 -14.34 6.38
CA LEU A 82 -15.97 -13.20 5.46
C LEU A 82 -14.64 -12.48 5.23
N GLN A 83 -13.66 -12.60 6.13
CA GLN A 83 -12.36 -11.97 5.95
C GLN A 83 -11.49 -12.60 4.82
N PRO A 84 -10.67 -11.79 4.11
CA PRO A 84 -10.71 -10.33 4.09
C PRO A 84 -12.02 -9.82 3.46
N PHE A 85 -12.58 -8.75 4.02
CA PHE A 85 -13.81 -8.13 3.50
C PHE A 85 -13.56 -7.35 2.21
N ASN A 86 -12.35 -6.86 2.00
CA ASN A 86 -12.06 -5.89 0.95
C ASN A 86 -10.91 -6.38 0.07
N ASN A 87 -10.79 -5.78 -1.12
CA ASN A 87 -9.70 -6.02 -2.06
C ASN A 87 -8.36 -5.36 -1.62
N SER A 88 -7.41 -5.22 -2.55
CA SER A 88 -6.10 -4.62 -2.28
C SER A 88 -6.15 -3.16 -1.80
N PHE A 89 -7.23 -2.42 -2.06
CA PHE A 89 -7.34 -0.99 -1.74
C PHE A 89 -7.55 -0.71 -0.25
N THR A 90 -7.70 -1.74 0.60
CA THR A 90 -7.61 -1.57 2.07
C THR A 90 -6.37 -0.80 2.52
N LYS A 91 -5.30 -0.86 1.74
CA LYS A 91 -4.04 -0.13 1.99
C LYS A 91 -4.22 1.39 2.07
N TRP A 92 -5.24 1.96 1.43
CA TRP A 92 -5.52 3.41 1.49
C TRP A 92 -5.88 3.88 2.89
N MET A 93 -6.45 2.99 3.72
CA MET A 93 -7.00 3.30 5.03
C MET A 93 -6.23 2.66 6.19
N LYS A 94 -4.97 2.27 5.98
CA LYS A 94 -4.14 1.61 7.02
C LYS A 94 -3.35 2.57 7.89
N ASP A 95 -3.04 3.74 7.36
CA ASP A 95 -2.26 4.78 8.02
C ASP A 95 -2.77 6.17 7.62
N LEU A 96 -2.56 7.12 8.52
CA LEU A 96 -3.11 8.48 8.43
C LEU A 96 -2.51 9.27 7.26
N VAL A 97 -1.22 9.06 6.96
CA VAL A 97 -0.51 9.77 5.89
C VAL A 97 -1.05 9.34 4.52
N THR A 98 -1.15 8.03 4.28
CA THR A 98 -1.75 7.49 3.05
C THR A 98 -3.21 7.92 2.92
N THR A 99 -3.97 7.89 4.01
CA THR A 99 -5.38 8.32 4.00
C THR A 99 -5.51 9.77 3.58
N ASN A 100 -4.66 10.67 4.12
CA ASN A 100 -4.63 12.09 3.75
C ASN A 100 -4.29 12.30 2.27
N HIS A 101 -3.32 11.55 1.72
CA HIS A 101 -3.00 11.65 0.29
C HIS A 101 -4.11 11.12 -0.62
N VAL A 102 -4.78 10.02 -0.24
CA VAL A 102 -5.88 9.47 -1.04
C VAL A 102 -7.11 10.37 -0.98
N LEU A 103 -7.40 10.97 0.17
CA LEU A 103 -8.55 11.83 0.42
C LEU A 103 -8.17 13.32 0.41
N VAL A 104 -7.23 13.72 -0.44
CA VAL A 104 -6.71 15.09 -0.53
C VAL A 104 -7.78 16.16 -0.82
N ASN A 105 -8.94 15.75 -1.34
CA ASN A 105 -10.09 16.62 -1.61
C ASN A 105 -11.06 16.77 -0.42
N TYR A 106 -10.78 16.11 0.72
CA TYR A 106 -11.59 16.17 1.94
C TYR A 106 -10.75 16.48 3.20
N PRO A 107 -9.76 17.39 3.16
CA PRO A 107 -8.86 17.62 4.29
C PRO A 107 -9.60 18.11 5.55
N GLU A 108 -10.73 18.79 5.40
CA GLU A 108 -11.56 19.32 6.49
C GLU A 108 -12.16 18.24 7.39
N HIS A 109 -12.37 17.04 6.86
CA HIS A 109 -12.95 15.91 7.60
C HIS A 109 -11.89 14.92 8.11
N LEU A 110 -10.60 15.24 7.95
CA LEU A 110 -9.49 14.35 8.33
C LEU A 110 -8.67 14.95 9.49
N PRO A 111 -7.92 14.11 10.22
CA PRO A 111 -7.01 14.62 11.24
C PRO A 111 -5.97 15.54 10.59
N LYS A 112 -5.84 16.77 11.09
CA LYS A 112 -4.83 17.72 10.63
C LYS A 112 -3.44 17.23 11.07
N LEU A 113 -2.62 16.86 10.10
CA LEU A 113 -1.26 16.37 10.32
C LEU A 113 -0.22 17.41 9.88
N TYR A 114 0.90 17.44 10.58
CA TYR A 114 2.00 18.39 10.32
C TYR A 114 3.24 17.67 9.79
N PHE A 115 3.67 16.62 10.50
CA PHE A 115 4.86 15.86 10.14
C PHE A 115 4.61 14.35 10.19
N ASN A 116 5.21 13.61 9.28
CA ASN A 116 5.36 12.15 9.33
C ASN A 116 6.77 11.81 9.82
N ILE A 117 6.87 11.01 10.88
CA ILE A 117 8.13 10.60 11.48
C ILE A 117 8.42 9.17 11.04
N ILE A 118 9.46 9.01 10.23
CA ILE A 118 9.90 7.70 9.74
C ILE A 118 11.29 7.35 10.25
N ASP A 119 11.59 6.05 10.22
CA ASP A 119 12.95 5.57 10.40
C ASP A 119 13.67 5.50 9.05
N ARG A 120 14.83 6.13 8.96
CA ARG A 120 15.72 6.02 7.80
C ARG A 120 17.16 5.99 8.30
N GLU A 121 17.85 4.89 8.00
CA GLU A 121 19.25 4.66 8.41
C GLU A 121 19.50 4.83 9.91
N HIS A 122 18.61 4.27 10.74
CA HIS A 122 18.64 4.32 12.22
C HIS A 122 18.41 5.71 12.82
N LYS A 123 17.91 6.67 12.02
CA LYS A 123 17.55 8.01 12.47
C LYS A 123 16.06 8.26 12.26
N LYS A 124 15.44 9.01 13.19
CA LYS A 124 14.12 9.57 12.93
C LYS A 124 14.24 10.79 12.04
N ILE A 125 13.48 10.79 10.96
CA ILE A 125 13.37 11.91 10.03
C ILE A 125 11.94 12.43 10.09
N PHE A 126 11.81 13.74 10.22
CA PHE A 126 10.56 14.47 10.23
C PHE A 126 10.25 14.93 8.82
N LEU A 127 9.23 14.36 8.20
CA LEU A 127 8.83 14.69 6.84
C LEU A 127 7.60 15.59 6.88
N PRO A 128 7.54 16.69 6.13
CA PRO A 128 6.32 17.50 6.06
C PRO A 128 5.17 16.69 5.48
N ILE A 129 3.94 16.91 6.00
CA ILE A 129 2.72 16.36 5.40
C ILE A 129 2.25 17.25 4.24
N ASP A 130 2.24 18.56 4.45
CA ASP A 130 2.07 19.53 3.36
C ASP A 130 3.38 19.62 2.58
N THR A 131 3.61 18.69 1.67
CA THR A 131 4.84 18.63 0.87
C THR A 131 4.83 19.60 -0.31
N VAL A 132 3.69 20.23 -0.60
CA VAL A 132 3.53 21.18 -1.71
C VAL A 132 3.90 22.59 -1.27
N ASN A 133 3.25 23.13 -0.23
CA ASN A 133 3.55 24.48 0.25
C ASN A 133 4.57 24.49 1.37
N ARG A 134 4.75 23.37 2.09
CA ARG A 134 5.71 23.22 3.20
C ARG A 134 5.50 24.29 4.26
N ALA A 135 4.23 24.61 4.54
CA ALA A 135 3.83 25.73 5.39
C ALA A 135 4.43 25.70 6.81
N TYR A 136 4.80 24.50 7.30
CA TYR A 136 5.31 24.29 8.64
C TYR A 136 6.77 23.83 8.67
N GLY A 137 7.50 23.96 7.55
CA GLY A 137 8.90 23.53 7.45
C GLY A 137 9.06 22.02 7.17
N GLU A 138 10.28 21.49 7.30
CA GLU A 138 10.64 20.17 6.80
C GLU A 138 11.54 19.35 7.73
N ASN A 139 11.82 19.79 8.96
CA ASN A 139 12.71 19.06 9.86
C ASN A 139 12.28 19.15 11.33
N TYR A 140 13.12 18.61 12.22
CA TYR A 140 12.86 18.59 13.66
C TYR A 140 12.82 20.00 14.29
N ASP A 141 13.66 20.92 13.82
CA ASP A 141 13.69 22.29 14.33
C ASP A 141 12.41 23.03 13.98
N ASP A 142 11.88 22.79 12.77
CA ASP A 142 10.59 23.33 12.35
C ASP A 142 9.43 22.74 13.17
N PHE A 143 9.50 21.47 13.53
CA PHE A 143 8.57 20.87 14.49
C PHE A 143 8.61 21.57 15.85
N ILE A 144 9.81 21.85 16.38
CA ILE A 144 9.96 22.56 17.65
C ILE A 144 9.39 23.97 17.57
N LYS A 145 9.67 24.70 16.49
CA LYS A 145 9.07 26.02 16.25
C LYS A 145 7.55 25.94 16.22
N LEU A 146 6.98 24.97 15.51
CA LEU A 146 5.53 24.77 15.48
C LEU A 146 4.96 24.43 16.87
N LEU A 147 5.63 23.58 17.63
CA LEU A 147 5.25 23.24 19.00
C LEU A 147 5.28 24.48 19.90
N ASP A 148 6.28 25.34 19.74
CA ASP A 148 6.42 26.58 20.48
C ASP A 148 5.30 27.58 20.18
N GLU A 149 4.88 27.67 18.91
CA GLU A 149 3.77 28.51 18.45
C GLU A 149 2.40 27.97 18.90
N ARG A 150 2.20 26.66 18.86
CA ARG A 150 0.92 26.00 19.16
C ARG A 150 0.72 25.72 20.64
N GLY A 151 1.80 25.64 21.41
CA GLY A 151 1.81 25.24 22.81
C GLY A 151 1.61 23.74 23.04
N ARG A 152 0.79 23.05 22.25
CA ARG A 152 0.51 21.61 22.39
C ARG A 152 0.34 20.92 21.03
N LEU A 153 0.90 19.72 20.87
CA LEU A 153 0.76 18.88 19.68
C LEU A 153 0.67 17.39 20.04
N CYS A 154 0.00 16.59 19.20
CA CYS A 154 -0.11 15.14 19.41
C CYS A 154 1.01 14.38 18.67
N LEU A 155 1.74 13.54 19.39
CA LEU A 155 2.59 12.49 18.84
C LEU A 155 1.78 11.21 18.70
N ARG A 156 1.27 10.96 17.50
CA ARG A 156 0.27 9.90 17.23
C ARG A 156 0.86 8.77 16.38
N PRO A 157 0.58 7.49 16.65
CA PRO A 157 1.01 6.41 15.77
C PRO A 157 0.43 6.58 14.36
N ALA A 158 1.28 6.51 13.32
CA ALA A 158 0.85 6.71 11.93
C ALA A 158 -0.19 5.66 11.48
N SER A 159 -0.08 4.43 12.00
CA SER A 159 -1.03 3.34 11.75
C SER A 159 -1.68 2.88 13.05
N ASN A 160 -2.94 2.44 12.94
CA ASN A 160 -3.71 1.88 14.07
C ASN A 160 -2.96 0.72 14.75
N SER A 161 -2.83 0.79 16.07
CA SER A 161 -2.21 -0.25 16.88
C SER A 161 -2.85 -0.35 18.26
N GLY A 162 -2.93 -1.57 18.79
CA GLY A 162 -3.27 -1.84 20.20
C GLY A 162 -2.07 -1.87 21.14
N ASN A 163 -0.87 -1.54 20.63
CA ASN A 163 0.38 -1.55 21.39
C ASN A 163 1.09 -0.20 21.38
N ARG A 164 0.47 0.84 20.83
CA ARG A 164 1.06 2.17 20.65
C ARG A 164 0.04 3.21 21.02
N SER A 165 0.43 4.11 21.90
CA SER A 165 -0.41 5.20 22.39
C SER A 165 -0.11 6.48 21.62
N THR A 166 -1.10 7.36 21.54
CA THR A 166 -0.88 8.78 21.25
C THR A 166 -0.47 9.48 22.54
N TYR A 167 0.51 10.38 22.44
CA TYR A 167 0.95 11.22 23.55
C TYR A 167 0.78 12.69 23.18
N MET A 168 0.37 13.51 24.13
CA MET A 168 0.37 14.96 23.96
C MET A 168 1.76 15.49 24.34
N ILE A 169 2.36 16.31 23.49
CA ILE A 169 3.56 17.09 23.81
C ILE A 169 3.11 18.50 24.13
N GLU A 170 3.41 18.98 25.33
CA GLU A 170 3.02 20.30 25.84
C GLU A 170 4.25 21.13 26.18
N ARG A 171 4.29 22.37 25.68
CA ARG A 171 5.27 23.37 26.08
C ARG A 171 4.88 23.93 27.45
N ILE A 172 5.80 23.82 28.40
CA ILE A 172 5.62 24.29 29.79
C ILE A 172 6.56 25.45 30.14
N GLY A 173 7.44 25.85 29.21
CA GLY A 173 8.36 26.96 29.38
C GLY A 173 9.26 27.15 28.15
N ASP A 174 10.26 28.01 28.28
CA ASP A 174 11.28 28.16 27.25
C ASP A 174 12.16 26.92 27.19
N ASN A 175 12.24 26.30 25.99
CA ASN A 175 12.92 25.04 25.76
C ASN A 175 12.58 23.94 26.81
N ARG A 176 11.32 23.90 27.28
CA ARG A 176 10.82 22.92 28.25
C ARG A 176 9.48 22.35 27.81
N TYR A 177 9.43 21.03 27.72
CA TYR A 177 8.29 20.26 27.22
C TYR A 177 7.96 19.09 28.17
N LYS A 178 6.71 18.67 28.16
CA LYS A 178 6.22 17.52 28.93
C LYS A 178 5.36 16.61 28.05
N LEU A 179 5.44 15.30 28.30
CA LEU A 179 4.47 14.35 27.77
C LEU A 179 3.26 14.24 28.70
N CYS A 180 2.08 14.37 28.12
CA CYS A 180 0.80 14.22 28.80
C CYS A 180 -0.04 13.12 28.11
N ALA A 181 -1.02 12.58 28.83
CA ALA A 181 -1.95 11.63 28.26
C ALA A 181 -2.84 12.29 27.18
N ASP A 182 -3.11 11.56 26.12
CA ASP A 182 -4.16 11.88 25.16
C ASP A 182 -5.42 11.11 25.56
N GLU A 183 -6.38 11.81 26.17
CA GLU A 183 -7.57 11.16 26.74
C GLU A 183 -8.45 10.50 25.66
N ILE A 184 -8.43 11.00 24.42
CA ILE A 184 -9.15 10.42 23.29
C ILE A 184 -8.55 9.06 22.91
N ASP A 185 -7.23 8.98 22.79
CA ASP A 185 -6.54 7.74 22.49
C ASP A 185 -6.62 6.75 23.64
N LYS A 186 -6.55 7.22 24.89
CA LYS A 186 -6.76 6.40 26.09
C LYS A 186 -8.15 5.79 26.10
N ALA A 187 -9.20 6.59 25.91
CA ALA A 187 -10.57 6.09 25.76
C ALA A 187 -10.68 5.07 24.63
N ARG A 188 -10.09 5.37 23.47
CA ARG A 188 -10.04 4.45 22.34
C ARG A 188 -9.34 3.13 22.68
N MET A 189 -8.18 3.17 23.34
CA MET A 189 -7.45 1.95 23.69
C MET A 189 -8.31 1.07 24.59
N THR A 190 -8.97 1.64 25.59
CA THR A 190 -9.93 0.94 26.46
C THR A 190 -11.09 0.35 25.65
N MET A 191 -11.69 1.10 24.73
CA MET A 191 -12.77 0.63 23.84
C MET A 191 -12.40 -0.60 22.99
N PHE A 192 -11.11 -0.88 22.77
CA PHE A 192 -10.66 -2.07 22.06
C PHE A 192 -10.00 -3.12 22.97
N GLY A 193 -10.06 -2.94 24.29
CA GLY A 193 -9.44 -3.83 25.28
C GLY A 193 -7.91 -3.79 25.24
N TYR A 194 -7.34 -2.64 24.85
CA TYR A 194 -5.91 -2.40 24.84
C TYR A 194 -5.51 -1.52 26.03
N GLY A 195 -4.37 -1.84 26.65
CA GLY A 195 -3.78 -0.94 27.65
C GLY A 195 -3.18 0.30 27.01
N TYR A 196 -3.48 1.47 27.59
CA TYR A 196 -2.83 2.74 27.29
C TYR A 196 -1.46 2.84 27.97
N ASP A 197 -0.55 3.60 27.38
CA ASP A 197 0.84 3.80 27.82
C ASP A 197 1.61 2.52 28.21
N LYS A 198 1.58 1.48 27.36
CA LYS A 198 2.34 0.24 27.58
C LYS A 198 3.86 0.43 27.66
N GLN A 199 4.38 1.57 27.20
CA GLN A 199 5.79 1.91 27.29
C GLN A 199 6.14 2.64 28.61
N MET A 200 5.12 2.92 29.45
CA MET A 200 5.26 3.62 30.72
C MET A 200 6.03 4.94 30.57
N LEU A 201 5.72 5.71 29.52
CA LEU A 201 6.37 6.99 29.26
C LEU A 201 5.81 8.12 30.12
N LEU A 202 4.59 7.96 30.67
CA LEU A 202 3.88 8.99 31.44
C LEU A 202 3.98 8.80 32.96
N CYS A 203 4.44 7.65 33.45
CA CYS A 203 4.61 7.46 34.89
C CYS A 203 5.79 8.31 35.40
N ASP A 204 5.74 8.79 36.64
CA ASP A 204 6.88 9.52 37.22
C ASP A 204 8.07 8.55 37.44
N GLU A 205 7.80 7.43 38.11
CA GLU A 205 8.74 6.34 38.35
C GLU A 205 8.19 5.01 37.83
N TYR A 206 9.10 4.09 37.43
CA TYR A 206 8.69 2.74 37.05
C TYR A 206 8.18 1.97 38.28
N PRO A 207 7.15 1.11 38.13
CA PRO A 207 6.68 0.28 39.23
C PRO A 207 7.78 -0.71 39.68
N ALA A 208 7.74 -1.11 40.96
CA ALA A 208 8.73 -2.00 41.56
C ALA A 208 8.81 -3.38 40.86
N GLU A 209 7.68 -3.86 40.32
CA GLU A 209 7.61 -5.06 39.50
C GLU A 209 7.27 -4.68 38.06
N LEU A 210 8.21 -4.98 37.15
CA LEU A 210 8.06 -4.76 35.72
C LEU A 210 7.60 -6.05 35.02
N PRO A 211 6.84 -5.94 33.91
CA PRO A 211 6.50 -7.11 33.10
C PRO A 211 7.74 -7.88 32.63
N GLU A 212 7.62 -9.21 32.52
CA GLU A 212 8.66 -10.07 31.93
C GLU A 212 8.97 -9.56 30.50
N ASP A 213 10.26 -9.31 30.22
CA ASP A 213 10.79 -8.69 28.98
C ASP A 213 10.53 -7.17 28.81
N PHE A 214 10.13 -6.43 29.85
CA PHE A 214 10.05 -4.98 29.78
C PHE A 214 11.44 -4.34 29.92
N GLU A 215 11.84 -3.57 28.91
CA GLU A 215 13.05 -2.75 28.94
C GLU A 215 12.66 -1.27 29.15
N PRO A 216 13.06 -0.65 30.28
CA PRO A 216 12.88 0.78 30.51
C PRO A 216 13.42 1.63 29.37
N ASN A 217 12.67 2.65 28.97
CA ASN A 217 13.14 3.60 27.96
C ASN A 217 14.26 4.47 28.55
N PRO A 218 15.49 4.43 28.01
CA PRO A 218 16.64 5.15 28.56
C PRO A 218 16.54 6.68 28.40
N CYS A 219 15.67 7.15 27.51
CA CYS A 219 15.45 8.57 27.26
C CYS A 219 14.18 9.10 27.97
N LYS A 220 13.48 8.29 28.78
CA LYS A 220 12.34 8.78 29.57
C LYS A 220 12.80 9.84 30.57
N LYS A 221 12.06 10.95 30.65
CA LYS A 221 12.22 12.03 31.62
C LYS A 221 10.85 12.56 32.04
N SER A 222 10.78 13.24 33.19
CA SER A 222 9.57 13.99 33.61
C SER A 222 9.35 15.25 32.77
N GLU A 223 10.45 15.88 32.35
CA GLU A 223 10.49 17.03 31.46
C GLU A 223 11.60 16.88 30.44
N TYR A 224 11.42 17.52 29.29
CA TYR A 224 12.32 17.45 28.15
C TYR A 224 12.71 18.85 27.71
N ASP A 225 13.98 19.02 27.39
CA ASP A 225 14.43 20.08 26.48
C ASP A 225 14.34 19.59 25.02
N LYS A 226 14.64 20.48 24.06
CA LYS A 226 14.67 20.14 22.64
C LYS A 226 15.50 18.89 22.32
N GLU A 227 16.67 18.73 22.91
CA GLU A 227 17.60 17.63 22.59
C GLU A 227 17.12 16.30 23.19
N SER A 228 16.68 16.32 24.45
CA SER A 228 16.18 15.13 25.13
C SER A 228 14.81 14.68 24.62
N LEU A 229 13.97 15.61 24.14
CA LEU A 229 12.74 15.26 23.43
C LEU A 229 13.06 14.52 22.12
N TYR A 230 14.07 15.00 21.37
CA TYR A 230 14.53 14.31 20.16
C TYR A 230 15.08 12.92 20.49
N GLY A 231 15.86 12.83 21.58
CA GLY A 231 16.36 11.57 22.14
C GLY A 231 15.23 10.58 22.41
N LEU A 232 14.17 11.01 23.09
CA LEU A 232 12.98 10.20 23.32
C LEU A 232 12.33 9.74 22.01
N ILE A 233 12.07 10.66 21.08
CA ILE A 233 11.41 10.34 19.81
C ILE A 233 12.25 9.32 19.00
N ASN A 234 13.58 9.42 19.07
CA ASN A 234 14.48 8.46 18.42
C ASN A 234 14.38 7.04 18.97
N THR A 235 14.01 6.86 20.23
CA THR A 235 13.79 5.52 20.81
C THR A 235 12.51 4.83 20.31
N LEU A 236 11.59 5.58 19.69
CA LEU A 236 10.31 5.04 19.27
C LEU A 236 10.47 4.06 18.10
N LYS A 237 10.14 2.79 18.32
CA LYS A 237 10.33 1.71 17.33
C LYS A 237 9.45 1.80 16.07
N TYR A 238 8.46 2.70 16.05
CA TYR A 238 7.43 2.76 15.01
C TYR A 238 7.35 4.13 14.35
N SER A 239 6.65 4.21 13.23
CA SER A 239 6.30 5.48 12.60
C SER A 239 5.20 6.19 13.38
N TYR A 240 5.42 7.49 13.61
CA TYR A 240 4.50 8.41 14.25
C TYR A 240 4.20 9.56 13.30
N VAL A 241 3.17 10.34 13.61
CA VAL A 241 2.89 11.62 13.00
C VAL A 241 2.75 12.66 14.10
N ILE A 242 3.08 13.90 13.78
CA ILE A 242 2.71 15.07 14.57
C ILE A 242 1.37 15.56 14.05
N ALA A 243 0.38 15.68 14.93
CA ALA A 243 -0.99 16.05 14.60
C ALA A 243 -1.51 17.16 15.51
N GLU A 244 -2.51 17.89 15.04
CA GLU A 244 -3.28 18.82 15.85
C GLU A 244 -4.09 18.07 16.92
N PRO A 245 -4.09 18.54 18.18
CA PRO A 245 -5.03 18.08 19.19
C PRO A 245 -6.48 18.33 18.79
N TYR A 246 -7.36 17.38 19.07
CA TYR A 246 -8.80 17.57 18.82
C TYR A 246 -9.42 18.51 19.85
N LYS A 247 -10.28 19.41 19.37
CA LYS A 247 -11.19 20.20 20.21
C LYS A 247 -12.59 19.59 20.13
N LEU A 248 -12.91 18.72 21.07
CA LEU A 248 -14.21 18.03 21.10
C LEU A 248 -15.33 19.01 21.47
N ARG A 249 -16.50 18.82 20.88
CA ARG A 249 -17.69 19.61 21.24
C ARG A 249 -18.11 19.27 22.67
N GLU A 250 -18.37 20.31 23.46
CA GLU A 250 -18.88 20.17 24.82
C GLU A 250 -20.19 19.36 24.86
N GLY A 251 -20.33 18.50 25.87
CA GLY A 251 -21.49 17.63 26.03
C GLY A 251 -21.48 16.35 25.17
N ILE A 252 -20.55 16.20 24.23
CA ILE A 252 -20.44 15.00 23.38
C ILE A 252 -19.11 14.30 23.64
N ASN A 253 -19.07 13.51 24.70
CA ASN A 253 -17.87 12.77 25.11
C ASN A 253 -17.87 11.32 24.59
N GLY A 254 -17.68 11.16 23.29
CA GLY A 254 -17.65 9.84 22.66
C GLY A 254 -17.29 9.86 21.18
N THR A 255 -17.17 8.67 20.62
CA THR A 255 -16.87 8.46 19.20
C THR A 255 -18.10 7.90 18.50
N VAL A 256 -18.52 8.52 17.40
CA VAL A 256 -19.53 7.96 16.49
C VAL A 256 -18.84 6.92 15.60
N LYS A 257 -19.43 5.74 15.47
CA LYS A 257 -18.95 4.66 14.61
C LYS A 257 -20.03 4.28 13.61
N LEU A 258 -19.69 4.43 12.34
CA LEU A 258 -20.59 4.13 11.23
C LEU A 258 -20.12 2.86 10.52
N TYR A 259 -21.05 1.93 10.27
CA TYR A 259 -20.83 0.77 9.42
C TYR A 259 -21.29 1.12 8.00
N ILE A 260 -20.35 1.11 7.05
CA ILE A 260 -20.60 1.60 5.69
C ILE A 260 -20.29 0.48 4.71
N ALA A 261 -21.13 0.35 3.69
CA ALA A 261 -20.89 -0.54 2.57
C ALA A 261 -21.01 0.19 1.23
N SER A 262 -20.17 -0.21 0.28
CA SER A 262 -20.27 0.16 -1.13
C SER A 262 -20.50 -1.11 -1.95
N GLU A 263 -21.63 -1.17 -2.66
CA GLU A 263 -22.02 -2.32 -3.48
C GLU A 263 -21.72 -2.06 -4.96
N GLU A 264 -20.89 -2.92 -5.55
CA GLU A 264 -20.60 -2.95 -6.99
C GLU A 264 -20.17 -1.58 -7.58
N LEU A 265 -19.55 -0.70 -6.77
CA LEU A 265 -19.15 0.68 -7.12
C LEU A 265 -20.30 1.65 -7.43
N LYS A 266 -21.56 1.22 -7.24
CA LYS A 266 -22.76 1.98 -7.64
C LYS A 266 -23.40 2.72 -6.47
N THR A 267 -23.67 1.98 -5.40
CA THR A 267 -24.37 2.48 -4.22
C THR A 267 -23.45 2.44 -3.03
N THR A 268 -23.53 3.46 -2.19
CA THR A 268 -22.83 3.53 -0.91
C THR A 268 -23.86 3.88 0.14
N GLU A 269 -23.93 3.09 1.21
CA GLU A 269 -24.96 3.23 2.22
C GLU A 269 -24.44 3.00 3.64
N LEU A 270 -25.14 3.63 4.59
CA LEU A 270 -25.01 3.35 6.00
C LEU A 270 -25.79 2.08 6.35
N LEU A 271 -25.12 1.10 6.96
CA LEU A 271 -25.71 -0.15 7.43
C LEU A 271 -26.13 -0.09 8.90
N ASP A 272 -25.35 0.62 9.72
CA ASP A 272 -25.56 0.71 11.16
C ASP A 272 -24.75 1.84 11.78
N ALA A 273 -25.19 2.36 12.94
CA ALA A 273 -24.55 3.48 13.62
C ALA A 273 -24.55 3.32 15.15
N TYR A 274 -23.40 3.61 15.76
CA TYR A 274 -23.21 3.48 17.20
C TYR A 274 -22.43 4.64 17.78
N PHE A 275 -22.77 5.02 19.00
CA PHE A 275 -21.97 5.90 19.84
C PHE A 275 -21.16 5.07 20.83
N LEU A 276 -19.88 5.41 20.98
CA LEU A 276 -18.95 4.75 21.88
C LEU A 276 -18.49 5.78 22.91
N PRO A 277 -19.06 5.77 24.13
CA PRO A 277 -18.72 6.73 25.17
C PRO A 277 -17.24 6.68 25.54
N HIS A 278 -16.63 7.84 25.71
CA HIS A 278 -15.28 7.92 26.28
C HIS A 278 -15.35 7.73 27.80
N GLY A 279 -14.39 7.03 28.39
CA GLY A 279 -14.33 6.76 29.83
C GLY A 279 -15.05 5.48 30.29
N ALA A 280 -15.71 4.74 29.40
CA ALA A 280 -16.26 3.42 29.74
C ALA A 280 -15.13 2.42 30.07
N GLU A 281 -15.26 1.69 31.19
CA GLU A 281 -14.29 0.66 31.59
C GLU A 281 -14.25 -0.54 30.63
N THR A 282 -15.37 -0.81 29.97
CA THR A 282 -15.51 -1.89 28.99
C THR A 282 -16.05 -1.36 27.66
N PRO A 283 -15.79 -2.04 26.53
CA PRO A 283 -16.31 -1.63 25.22
C PRO A 283 -17.84 -1.58 25.17
N GLU A 284 -18.42 -0.37 25.19
CA GLU A 284 -19.86 -0.13 25.07
C GLU A 284 -20.21 0.37 23.66
N HIS A 285 -21.30 -0.15 23.09
CA HIS A 285 -21.88 0.36 21.85
C HIS A 285 -23.33 0.76 22.13
N LEU A 286 -23.63 2.05 22.07
CA LEU A 286 -24.98 2.60 22.17
C LEU A 286 -25.52 2.85 20.78
N ARG A 287 -26.74 2.43 20.49
CA ARG A 287 -27.32 2.65 19.15
C ARG A 287 -27.61 4.13 18.94
N ILE A 288 -27.42 4.57 17.70
CA ILE A 288 -27.85 5.89 17.24
C ILE A 288 -29.09 5.70 16.36
N SER A 289 -30.17 6.39 16.69
CA SER A 289 -31.41 6.35 15.93
C SER A 289 -31.24 6.98 14.53
N ALA A 290 -32.23 6.81 13.66
CA ALA A 290 -32.23 7.47 12.36
C ALA A 290 -32.20 9.01 12.47
N ALA A 291 -32.72 9.57 13.57
CA ALA A 291 -32.72 11.00 13.87
C ALA A 291 -31.42 11.49 14.57
N GLY A 292 -30.43 10.62 14.76
CA GLY A 292 -29.16 10.98 15.41
C GLY A 292 -29.20 10.94 16.94
N GLU A 293 -30.25 10.37 17.55
CA GLU A 293 -30.37 10.27 19.02
C GLU A 293 -29.65 9.04 19.55
N VAL A 294 -28.84 9.22 20.59
CA VAL A 294 -28.11 8.13 21.27
C VAL A 294 -29.02 7.49 22.32
N GLU A 295 -29.31 6.20 22.14
CA GLU A 295 -30.17 5.44 23.05
C GLU A 295 -29.66 5.50 24.50
N GLY A 296 -30.56 5.84 25.43
CA GLY A 296 -30.29 5.80 26.87
C GLY A 296 -29.37 6.91 27.41
N ARG A 297 -29.00 7.91 26.60
CA ARG A 297 -28.08 9.00 27.03
C ARG A 297 -28.62 10.41 26.92
N GLY A 298 -29.75 10.63 26.24
CA GLY A 298 -30.28 11.98 26.01
C GLY A 298 -29.36 12.86 25.16
N ILE A 299 -28.44 12.26 24.40
CA ILE A 299 -27.51 12.95 23.50
C ILE A 299 -28.08 12.89 22.09
N THR A 300 -28.09 14.02 21.38
CA THR A 300 -28.38 14.08 19.94
C THR A 300 -27.12 14.51 19.21
N ILE A 301 -26.71 13.76 18.18
CA ILE A 301 -25.55 14.10 17.37
C ILE A 301 -25.91 15.31 16.49
N PRO A 302 -25.19 16.44 16.62
CA PRO A 302 -25.50 17.65 15.87
C PRO A 302 -25.19 17.47 14.39
N ASN A 303 -26.02 18.09 13.53
CA ASN A 303 -25.89 18.04 12.08
C ASN A 303 -25.77 16.58 11.56
N TRP A 304 -26.54 15.67 12.15
CA TRP A 304 -26.49 14.24 11.87
C TRP A 304 -26.61 13.91 10.38
N ASP A 305 -27.58 14.53 9.69
CA ASP A 305 -27.83 14.28 8.27
C ASP A 305 -26.65 14.71 7.40
N ASP A 306 -26.06 15.88 7.66
CA ASP A 306 -24.88 16.38 6.94
C ASP A 306 -23.66 15.49 7.20
N LEU A 307 -23.43 15.09 8.46
CA LEU A 307 -22.36 14.17 8.84
C LEU A 307 -22.46 12.85 8.07
N ILE A 308 -23.67 12.27 7.98
CA ILE A 308 -23.92 11.06 7.21
C ILE A 308 -23.69 11.32 5.71
N ALA A 309 -24.25 12.40 5.17
CA ALA A 309 -24.13 12.74 3.75
C ALA A 309 -22.66 12.89 3.32
N ASP A 310 -21.86 13.62 4.09
CA ASP A 310 -20.44 13.85 3.80
C ASP A 310 -19.61 12.59 4.00
N THR A 311 -19.89 11.80 5.05
CA THR A 311 -19.20 10.51 5.23
C THR A 311 -19.51 9.54 4.09
N LEU A 312 -20.77 9.48 3.61
CA LEU A 312 -21.16 8.65 2.48
C LEU A 312 -20.57 9.18 1.16
N ARG A 313 -20.40 10.49 1.01
CA ARG A 313 -19.71 11.10 -0.15
C ARG A 313 -18.25 10.67 -0.21
N ILE A 314 -17.54 10.71 0.92
CA ILE A 314 -16.16 10.22 1.05
C ILE A 314 -16.11 8.70 0.77
N ALA A 315 -17.03 7.94 1.34
CA ALA A 315 -17.11 6.50 1.11
C ALA A 315 -17.37 6.14 -0.36
N LYS A 316 -18.21 6.91 -1.06
CA LYS A 316 -18.46 6.79 -2.50
C LYS A 316 -17.24 7.16 -3.32
N PHE A 317 -16.46 8.16 -2.88
CA PHE A 317 -15.21 8.53 -3.53
C PHE A 317 -14.22 7.34 -3.54
N VAL A 318 -14.09 6.61 -2.43
CA VAL A 318 -13.27 5.39 -2.30
C VAL A 318 -14.07 4.08 -2.34
N SER A 319 -15.11 4.04 -3.18
CA SER A 319 -16.06 2.92 -3.30
C SER A 319 -15.43 1.55 -3.61
N GLU A 320 -14.16 1.53 -4.03
CA GLU A 320 -13.35 0.33 -4.20
C GLU A 320 -13.16 -0.44 -2.88
N ILE A 321 -13.40 0.19 -1.73
CA ILE A 321 -13.47 -0.44 -0.41
C ILE A 321 -14.95 -0.78 -0.09
N GLU A 322 -15.30 -2.05 -0.19
CA GLU A 322 -16.67 -2.56 -0.08
C GLU A 322 -17.32 -2.42 1.30
N TYR A 323 -16.57 -2.62 2.39
CA TYR A 323 -17.14 -2.66 3.74
C TYR A 323 -16.13 -2.25 4.79
N PHE A 324 -16.43 -1.18 5.50
CA PHE A 324 -15.54 -0.63 6.51
C PHE A 324 -16.33 0.10 7.59
N THR A 325 -15.61 0.54 8.62
CA THR A 325 -16.17 1.43 9.64
C THR A 325 -15.42 2.75 9.65
N ALA A 326 -16.15 3.85 9.79
CA ALA A 326 -15.60 5.18 10.07
C ALA A 326 -15.76 5.47 11.57
N TYR A 327 -14.73 5.99 12.21
CA TYR A 327 -14.74 6.45 13.59
C TYR A 327 -14.62 7.96 13.58
N ILE A 328 -15.64 8.64 14.11
CA ILE A 328 -15.87 10.06 13.94
C ILE A 328 -15.92 10.72 15.31
N LEU A 329 -15.17 11.80 15.46
CA LEU A 329 -15.19 12.67 16.62
C LEU A 329 -16.00 13.92 16.27
N ILE A 330 -16.88 14.34 17.17
CA ILE A 330 -17.62 15.59 17.03
C ILE A 330 -16.80 16.70 17.65
N THR A 331 -16.39 17.66 16.83
CA THR A 331 -15.53 18.78 17.24
C THR A 331 -16.35 20.06 17.38
N GLU A 332 -15.77 21.09 18.00
CA GLU A 332 -16.41 22.41 18.13
C GLU A 332 -16.91 22.93 16.77
N ASP A 333 -16.04 22.83 15.75
CA ASP A 333 -16.24 23.35 14.40
C ASP A 333 -16.92 22.36 13.43
N GLY A 334 -17.30 21.15 13.86
CA GLY A 334 -17.91 20.15 12.99
C GLY A 334 -17.62 18.71 13.41
N PHE A 335 -17.03 17.92 12.49
CA PHE A 335 -16.63 16.55 12.79
C PHE A 335 -15.33 16.18 12.07
N VAL A 336 -14.58 15.26 12.66
CA VAL A 336 -13.38 14.68 12.07
C VAL A 336 -13.51 13.16 12.04
N ILE A 337 -13.28 12.57 10.86
CA ILE A 337 -13.11 11.13 10.72
C ILE A 337 -11.70 10.76 11.22
N ASP A 338 -11.62 10.47 12.51
CA ASP A 338 -10.38 10.14 13.21
C ASP A 338 -9.63 8.96 12.55
N ARG A 339 -10.38 7.95 12.09
CA ARG A 339 -9.83 6.80 11.35
C ARG A 339 -10.90 5.98 10.64
N PHE A 340 -10.45 5.16 9.72
CA PHE A 340 -11.21 4.06 9.14
C PHE A 340 -10.71 2.69 9.64
N SER A 341 -11.59 1.69 9.66
CA SER A 341 -11.20 0.28 9.81
C SER A 341 -11.81 -0.57 8.70
N THR A 342 -10.95 -1.10 7.83
CA THR A 342 -11.32 -2.01 6.73
C THR A 342 -11.44 -3.46 7.18
N SER A 343 -11.47 -3.70 8.49
CA SER A 343 -11.77 -5.00 9.11
C SER A 343 -12.68 -4.76 10.32
N PRO A 344 -13.95 -4.36 10.08
CA PRO A 344 -14.86 -4.02 11.17
C PRO A 344 -15.01 -5.18 12.16
N ALA A 345 -15.03 -4.86 13.46
CA ALA A 345 -15.57 -5.78 14.47
C ALA A 345 -17.09 -5.56 14.56
N LEU A 346 -17.86 -6.60 14.86
CA LEU A 346 -19.30 -6.44 15.17
C LEU A 346 -19.46 -5.63 16.48
N PRO A 347 -20.59 -4.89 16.64
CA PRO A 347 -20.86 -4.13 17.87
C PRO A 347 -21.04 -5.08 19.06
N THR A 348 -20.94 -4.56 20.29
CA THR A 348 -21.12 -5.38 21.50
C THR A 348 -22.59 -5.71 21.81
N VAL A 349 -23.52 -4.90 21.29
CA VAL A 349 -24.98 -5.15 21.30
C VAL A 349 -25.44 -5.82 20.01
N ALA A 350 -26.67 -6.38 19.98
CA ALA A 350 -27.27 -6.87 18.74
C ALA A 350 -27.16 -5.81 17.64
N HIS A 351 -26.72 -6.18 16.44
CA HIS A 351 -26.69 -5.25 15.31
C HIS A 351 -28.03 -5.16 14.59
N SER A 352 -28.20 -4.14 13.77
CA SER A 352 -29.42 -3.92 12.98
C SER A 352 -29.71 -5.09 12.03
N GLU A 353 -30.99 -5.29 11.69
CA GLU A 353 -31.35 -6.29 10.67
C GLU A 353 -30.72 -5.95 9.32
N LYS A 354 -30.57 -4.66 8.99
CA LYS A 354 -29.91 -4.19 7.77
C LYS A 354 -28.46 -4.68 7.70
N LEU A 355 -27.66 -4.44 8.75
CA LEU A 355 -26.28 -4.93 8.81
C LEU A 355 -26.23 -6.46 8.78
N ASN A 356 -27.14 -7.14 9.49
CA ASN A 356 -27.19 -8.59 9.52
C ASN A 356 -27.45 -9.19 8.14
N ASN A 357 -28.46 -8.69 7.44
CA ASN A 357 -28.88 -9.17 6.13
C ASN A 357 -27.78 -8.94 5.08
N TYR A 358 -27.12 -7.78 5.12
CA TYR A 358 -25.94 -7.52 4.28
C TYR A 358 -24.83 -8.57 4.49
N LEU A 359 -24.51 -8.89 5.74
CA LEU A 359 -23.46 -9.87 6.06
C LEU A 359 -23.85 -11.29 5.67
N LEU A 360 -25.13 -11.67 5.82
CA LEU A 360 -25.65 -12.98 5.42
C LEU A 360 -25.67 -13.16 3.89
N ASP A 361 -26.11 -12.15 3.14
CA ASP A 361 -26.04 -12.16 1.66
C ASP A 361 -24.59 -12.33 1.19
N ARG A 362 -23.68 -11.55 1.78
CA ARG A 362 -22.26 -11.64 1.47
C ARG A 362 -21.66 -13.02 1.80
N LEU A 363 -22.11 -13.63 2.89
CA LEU A 363 -21.72 -14.98 3.28
C LEU A 363 -22.19 -16.01 2.25
N ALA A 364 -23.44 -15.92 1.80
CA ALA A 364 -24.00 -16.79 0.77
C ALA A 364 -23.21 -16.68 -0.54
N LYS A 365 -22.95 -15.45 -1.01
CA LYS A 365 -22.12 -15.18 -2.20
C LYS A 365 -20.71 -15.74 -2.05
N LYS A 366 -20.04 -15.53 -0.91
CA LYS A 366 -18.69 -16.07 -0.66
C LYS A 366 -18.67 -17.60 -0.64
N ARG A 367 -19.68 -18.26 -0.05
CA ARG A 367 -19.79 -19.72 -0.05
C ARG A 367 -20.03 -20.29 -1.45
N SER A 368 -20.77 -19.61 -2.31
CA SER A 368 -20.99 -20.04 -3.70
C SER A 368 -19.71 -20.04 -4.56
N THR A 369 -18.77 -19.12 -4.24
CA THR A 369 -17.54 -18.89 -5.03
C THR A 369 -16.33 -19.66 -4.49
N VAL A 370 -16.22 -19.84 -3.17
CA VAL A 370 -15.08 -20.53 -2.54
C VAL A 370 -15.22 -22.05 -2.67
N LYS A 371 -14.55 -22.64 -3.67
CA LYS A 371 -14.41 -24.10 -3.82
C LYS A 371 -13.01 -24.56 -3.43
N THR A 372 -12.90 -25.40 -2.40
CA THR A 372 -11.60 -25.95 -1.94
C THR A 372 -11.24 -27.21 -2.72
N THR A 373 -10.36 -27.10 -3.71
CA THR A 373 -9.91 -28.26 -4.51
C THR A 373 -8.69 -28.95 -3.90
N ARG A 374 -8.49 -30.25 -4.18
CA ARG A 374 -7.25 -30.97 -3.78
C ARG A 374 -5.98 -30.27 -4.27
N SER A 375 -6.01 -29.76 -5.51
CA SER A 375 -4.91 -28.99 -6.12
C SER A 375 -4.56 -27.72 -5.32
N SER A 376 -5.56 -26.93 -4.91
CA SER A 376 -5.33 -25.72 -4.10
C SER A 376 -4.64 -26.01 -2.77
N ARG A 377 -5.03 -27.12 -2.11
CA ARG A 377 -4.43 -27.58 -0.84
C ARG A 377 -2.97 -28.02 -1.04
N TRP A 378 -2.69 -28.72 -2.14
CA TRP A 378 -1.32 -29.14 -2.48
C TRP A 378 -0.42 -27.94 -2.77
N LYS A 379 -0.90 -26.95 -3.54
CA LYS A 379 -0.17 -25.70 -3.80
C LYS A 379 0.18 -24.97 -2.50
N ALA A 380 -0.80 -24.77 -1.61
CA ALA A 380 -0.56 -24.11 -0.32
C ALA A 380 0.45 -24.86 0.56
N PHE A 381 0.42 -26.20 0.52
CA PHE A 381 1.40 -27.04 1.22
C PHE A 381 2.81 -26.87 0.66
N ARG A 382 2.96 -26.89 -0.67
CA ARG A 382 4.24 -26.68 -1.36
C ARG A 382 4.82 -25.30 -1.04
N ASP A 383 4.01 -24.25 -1.11
CA ASP A 383 4.43 -22.88 -0.80
C ASP A 383 4.87 -22.75 0.66
N LYS A 384 4.17 -23.40 1.60
CA LYS A 384 4.56 -23.45 3.01
C LYS A 384 5.91 -24.16 3.21
N ARG A 385 6.13 -25.30 2.55
CA ARG A 385 7.40 -26.03 2.60
C ARG A 385 8.54 -25.17 2.03
N PHE A 386 8.31 -24.51 0.90
CA PHE A 386 9.28 -23.62 0.29
C PHE A 386 9.62 -22.44 1.21
N ASN A 387 8.63 -21.76 1.78
CA ASN A 387 8.89 -20.66 2.72
C ASN A 387 9.67 -21.10 3.97
N ARG A 388 9.47 -22.35 4.42
CA ARG A 388 10.28 -22.94 5.50
C ARG A 388 11.71 -23.18 5.03
N PHE A 389 11.91 -23.75 3.84
CA PHE A 389 13.22 -23.94 3.25
C PHE A 389 14.00 -22.61 3.20
N VAL A 390 13.39 -21.56 2.65
CA VAL A 390 14.02 -20.24 2.56
C VAL A 390 14.43 -19.71 3.93
N ARG A 391 13.57 -19.84 4.94
CA ARG A 391 13.87 -19.35 6.29
C ARG A 391 15.06 -20.06 6.97
N HIS A 392 15.26 -21.35 6.71
CA HIS A 392 16.27 -22.15 7.43
C HIS A 392 17.57 -22.31 6.64
N PHE A 393 17.50 -22.28 5.30
CA PHE A 393 18.64 -22.64 4.45
C PHE A 393 19.09 -21.53 3.49
N CYS A 394 18.33 -20.45 3.35
CA CYS A 394 18.72 -19.31 2.53
C CYS A 394 19.17 -18.13 3.40
N ARG A 395 19.80 -17.15 2.75
CA ARG A 395 20.35 -15.96 3.40
C ARG A 395 19.29 -15.26 4.27
N PRO A 396 19.58 -14.94 5.55
CA PRO A 396 18.66 -14.19 6.40
C PRO A 396 18.18 -12.91 5.73
N GLY A 397 16.88 -12.65 5.78
CA GLY A 397 16.27 -11.47 5.17
C GLY A 397 15.89 -11.59 3.69
N ILE A 398 16.25 -12.67 2.98
CA ILE A 398 15.75 -12.85 1.61
C ILE A 398 14.26 -13.19 1.61
N ARG A 399 13.49 -12.49 0.78
CA ARG A 399 12.06 -12.77 0.60
C ARG A 399 11.89 -14.08 -0.18
N PRO A 400 10.97 -14.98 0.20
CA PRO A 400 10.77 -16.24 -0.53
C PRO A 400 10.48 -16.05 -2.02
N TYR A 401 9.71 -15.02 -2.38
CA TYR A 401 9.48 -14.67 -3.78
C TYR A 401 10.77 -14.37 -4.53
N MET A 402 11.68 -13.59 -3.94
CA MET A 402 12.96 -13.24 -4.55
C MET A 402 13.92 -14.43 -4.62
N GLN A 403 13.96 -15.26 -3.57
CA GLN A 403 14.73 -16.51 -3.62
C GLN A 403 14.22 -17.44 -4.74
N LYS A 404 12.91 -17.48 -4.97
CA LYS A 404 12.32 -18.24 -6.08
C LYS A 404 12.71 -17.68 -7.45
N LEU A 405 12.76 -16.35 -7.60
CA LEU A 405 13.24 -15.70 -8.83
C LEU A 405 14.71 -16.04 -9.09
N TRP A 406 15.56 -15.93 -8.06
CA TRP A 406 16.98 -16.31 -8.17
C TRP A 406 17.17 -17.78 -8.57
N MET A 407 16.43 -18.71 -7.96
CA MET A 407 16.52 -20.13 -8.34
C MET A 407 16.07 -20.37 -9.78
N ARG A 408 15.07 -19.62 -10.26
CA ARG A 408 14.63 -19.67 -11.66
C ARG A 408 15.68 -19.11 -12.60
N SER A 409 16.31 -17.98 -12.26
CA SER A 409 17.36 -17.38 -13.08
C SER A 409 18.59 -18.28 -13.17
N VAL A 410 18.98 -18.95 -12.09
CA VAL A 410 20.07 -19.96 -12.11
C VAL A 410 19.72 -21.13 -13.04
N TRP A 411 18.48 -21.61 -12.97
CA TRP A 411 18.03 -22.72 -13.83
C TRP A 411 17.97 -22.31 -15.31
N ASP A 412 17.43 -21.12 -15.58
CA ASP A 412 17.37 -20.55 -16.92
C ASP A 412 18.78 -20.36 -17.51
N ASP A 413 19.69 -19.78 -16.74
CA ASP A 413 21.09 -19.59 -17.11
C ASP A 413 21.82 -20.93 -17.33
N PHE A 414 21.50 -21.97 -16.57
CA PHE A 414 22.02 -23.32 -16.80
C PHE A 414 21.58 -23.88 -18.15
N LEU A 415 20.30 -23.77 -18.49
CA LEU A 415 19.72 -24.35 -19.70
C LEU A 415 20.04 -23.54 -20.97
N HIS A 416 19.93 -22.22 -20.91
CA HIS A 416 19.86 -21.36 -22.09
C HIS A 416 21.14 -20.58 -22.38
N THR A 417 21.94 -20.22 -21.37
CA THR A 417 23.20 -19.50 -21.61
C THR A 417 24.26 -20.45 -22.19
N LYS A 418 24.55 -20.31 -23.48
CA LYS A 418 25.55 -21.14 -24.19
C LYS A 418 26.94 -20.49 -24.28
N SER A 419 27.05 -19.22 -23.92
CA SER A 419 28.28 -18.43 -24.05
C SER A 419 29.32 -18.67 -22.94
N THR A 420 29.03 -19.53 -21.96
CA THR A 420 29.87 -19.78 -20.78
C THR A 420 29.98 -21.27 -20.45
N THR A 421 31.14 -21.70 -19.95
CA THR A 421 31.37 -23.07 -19.47
C THR A 421 30.67 -23.35 -18.13
N LEU A 422 30.51 -24.63 -17.77
CA LEU A 422 29.93 -25.00 -16.47
C LEU A 422 30.76 -24.45 -15.28
N GLY A 423 32.09 -24.42 -15.40
CA GLY A 423 32.95 -23.85 -14.37
C GLY A 423 32.70 -22.35 -14.17
N GLN A 424 32.52 -21.61 -15.27
CA GLN A 424 32.16 -20.19 -15.23
C GLN A 424 30.77 -19.98 -14.61
N LYS A 425 29.78 -20.81 -14.96
CA LYS A 425 28.43 -20.78 -14.37
C LYS A 425 28.46 -20.97 -12.85
N LEU A 426 29.12 -22.03 -12.40
CA LEU A 426 29.28 -22.32 -10.97
C LEU A 426 30.00 -21.19 -10.23
N TRP A 427 31.04 -20.61 -10.84
CA TRP A 427 31.73 -19.46 -10.28
C TRP A 427 30.80 -18.25 -10.17
N CYS A 428 30.04 -17.89 -11.21
CA CYS A 428 29.11 -16.77 -11.17
C CYS A 428 28.01 -16.96 -10.12
N TRP A 429 27.36 -18.12 -10.08
CA TRP A 429 26.27 -18.38 -9.11
C TRP A 429 26.77 -18.31 -7.67
N ARG A 430 27.99 -18.80 -7.40
CA ARG A 430 28.62 -18.70 -6.08
C ARG A 430 28.87 -17.25 -5.64
N HIS A 431 29.10 -16.35 -6.60
CA HIS A 431 29.28 -14.91 -6.36
C HIS A 431 27.99 -14.10 -6.58
N GLY A 432 26.85 -14.77 -6.81
CA GLY A 432 25.54 -14.13 -6.93
C GLY A 432 25.21 -13.53 -8.30
N PHE A 433 25.92 -13.91 -9.36
CA PHE A 433 25.67 -13.45 -10.73
C PHE A 433 25.10 -14.55 -11.61
N GLN A 434 24.31 -14.16 -12.61
CA GLN A 434 24.04 -15.00 -13.78
C GLN A 434 25.28 -15.05 -14.68
N SER A 435 25.54 -16.18 -15.33
CA SER A 435 26.81 -16.41 -16.03
C SER A 435 27.03 -15.49 -17.23
N PHE A 436 25.96 -15.08 -17.91
CA PHE A 436 26.05 -14.13 -19.01
C PHE A 436 26.62 -12.76 -18.60
N ARG A 437 26.61 -12.43 -17.29
CA ARG A 437 27.20 -11.19 -16.77
C ARG A 437 28.71 -11.12 -16.97
N ILE A 438 29.41 -12.25 -17.16
CA ILE A 438 30.84 -12.26 -17.50
C ILE A 438 31.10 -11.40 -18.73
N GLN A 439 30.35 -11.62 -19.80
CA GLN A 439 30.51 -10.87 -21.04
C GLN A 439 29.91 -9.47 -20.92
N GLN A 440 28.78 -9.34 -20.24
CA GLN A 440 28.05 -8.07 -20.16
C GLN A 440 28.78 -7.02 -19.31
N TYR A 441 29.42 -7.43 -18.21
CA TYR A 441 30.10 -6.53 -17.27
C TYR A 441 31.62 -6.66 -17.32
N GLY A 442 32.15 -7.60 -18.11
CA GLY A 442 33.57 -7.94 -18.07
C GLY A 442 34.00 -8.50 -16.71
N LEU A 443 33.19 -9.38 -16.10
CA LEU A 443 33.49 -9.91 -14.76
C LEU A 443 34.79 -10.72 -14.74
N THR A 444 35.65 -10.39 -13.78
CA THR A 444 36.89 -11.11 -13.46
C THR A 444 36.94 -11.42 -11.97
N LYS A 445 37.93 -12.19 -11.54
CA LYS A 445 38.14 -12.50 -10.11
C LYS A 445 38.51 -11.25 -9.30
N GLU A 446 39.09 -10.26 -9.97
CA GLU A 446 39.59 -9.02 -9.39
C GLU A 446 38.48 -7.96 -9.28
N ASN A 447 37.53 -7.91 -10.22
CA ASN A 447 36.57 -6.81 -10.31
C ASN A 447 35.13 -7.13 -9.88
N TYR A 448 34.75 -8.41 -9.68
CA TYR A 448 33.33 -8.76 -9.49
C TYR A 448 32.67 -8.08 -8.27
N LYS A 449 33.47 -7.75 -7.24
CA LYS A 449 33.01 -7.05 -6.04
C LYS A 449 32.66 -5.58 -6.28
N ASN A 450 33.06 -5.03 -7.43
CA ASN A 450 32.79 -3.65 -7.81
C ASN A 450 31.39 -3.46 -8.40
N PHE A 451 30.63 -4.57 -8.58
CA PHE A 451 29.29 -4.58 -9.14
C PHE A 451 28.29 -5.12 -8.11
N LEU A 452 27.07 -4.60 -8.18
CA LEU A 452 25.93 -5.18 -7.47
C LEU A 452 25.55 -6.51 -8.14
N SER A 453 25.61 -7.62 -7.40
CA SER A 453 25.22 -8.92 -7.94
C SER A 453 23.71 -9.09 -8.05
N ASP A 454 23.27 -9.94 -8.97
CA ASP A 454 21.84 -10.23 -9.18
C ASP A 454 21.20 -10.77 -7.87
N TYR A 455 21.92 -11.61 -7.13
CA TYR A 455 21.47 -12.13 -5.84
C TYR A 455 21.44 -11.06 -4.75
N GLN A 456 22.45 -10.18 -4.68
CA GLN A 456 22.45 -9.06 -3.72
C GLN A 456 21.26 -8.14 -3.96
N TYR A 457 20.91 -7.88 -5.22
CA TYR A 457 19.76 -7.05 -5.54
C TYR A 457 18.42 -7.71 -5.17
N HIS A 458 18.27 -9.01 -5.43
CA HIS A 458 17.14 -9.80 -4.93
C HIS A 458 17.07 -9.82 -3.40
N TRP A 459 18.21 -9.89 -2.73
CA TRP A 459 18.29 -9.85 -1.28
C TRP A 459 17.91 -8.49 -0.74
N LEU A 460 18.32 -7.38 -1.35
CA LEU A 460 17.96 -6.02 -0.94
C LEU A 460 16.46 -5.76 -0.99
N ASN A 461 15.71 -6.42 -1.88
CA ASN A 461 14.28 -6.17 -2.02
C ASN A 461 13.52 -6.35 -0.67
N ARG A 462 12.78 -5.35 -0.19
CA ARG A 462 12.51 -4.03 -0.79
C ARG A 462 13.39 -2.94 -0.14
N ILE A 463 13.83 -1.96 -0.93
CA ILE A 463 14.59 -0.80 -0.43
C ILE A 463 13.64 0.22 0.19
N ASN A 464 12.56 0.59 -0.51
CA ASN A 464 11.55 1.49 0.03
C ASN A 464 10.79 0.88 1.22
N ASN A 465 10.37 1.76 2.12
CA ASN A 465 9.52 1.46 3.26
C ASN A 465 8.07 1.09 2.83
N ASN A 466 7.13 1.09 3.78
CA ASN A 466 5.76 0.69 3.52
C ASN A 466 4.98 1.65 2.59
N TYR A 467 5.39 2.93 2.48
CA TYR A 467 4.72 3.94 1.65
C TYR A 467 4.86 3.70 0.15
N GLN A 468 5.71 2.77 -0.28
CA GLN A 468 5.79 2.31 -1.67
C GLN A 468 4.45 1.81 -2.24
N ILE A 469 3.45 1.56 -1.39
CA ILE A 469 2.07 1.29 -1.82
C ILE A 469 1.46 2.40 -2.68
N TRP A 470 1.96 3.63 -2.58
CA TRP A 470 1.51 4.78 -3.38
C TRP A 470 1.82 4.61 -4.88
N ILE A 471 2.90 3.89 -5.20
CA ILE A 471 3.41 3.77 -6.57
C ILE A 471 3.39 2.33 -7.11
N ASN A 472 2.84 1.37 -6.36
CA ASN A 472 2.79 -0.03 -6.78
C ASN A 472 1.69 -0.34 -7.81
N ASP A 473 0.66 0.50 -7.90
CA ASP A 473 -0.42 0.36 -8.88
C ASP A 473 -0.93 1.72 -9.34
N LYS A 474 -1.34 1.75 -10.60
CA LYS A 474 -1.68 2.95 -11.35
C LYS A 474 -2.89 3.67 -10.77
N THR A 475 -3.86 2.94 -10.21
CA THR A 475 -5.02 3.54 -9.53
C THR A 475 -4.56 4.33 -8.31
N THR A 476 -3.83 3.70 -7.38
CA THR A 476 -3.38 4.40 -6.16
C THR A 476 -2.45 5.58 -6.48
N THR A 477 -1.57 5.41 -7.47
CA THR A 477 -0.69 6.50 -7.92
C THR A 477 -1.50 7.69 -8.38
N ARG A 478 -2.59 7.48 -9.12
CA ARG A 478 -3.48 8.58 -9.55
C ARG A 478 -4.07 9.32 -8.36
N TYR A 479 -4.60 8.63 -7.34
CA TYR A 479 -5.16 9.29 -6.15
C TYR A 479 -4.09 10.08 -5.38
N VAL A 480 -2.93 9.47 -5.10
CA VAL A 480 -1.87 10.11 -4.30
C VAL A 480 -1.22 11.29 -5.04
N MET A 481 -1.06 11.20 -6.36
CA MET A 481 -0.42 12.23 -7.18
C MET A 481 -1.40 13.30 -7.70
N GLU A 482 -2.57 13.51 -7.08
CA GLU A 482 -3.52 14.56 -7.49
C GLU A 482 -2.86 15.95 -7.64
N PRO A 483 -1.96 16.42 -6.74
CA PRO A 483 -1.26 17.71 -6.92
C PRO A 483 -0.28 17.75 -8.10
N TYR A 484 0.07 16.58 -8.65
CA TYR A 484 1.00 16.39 -9.77
C TYR A 484 0.32 15.68 -10.96
N LYS A 485 -1.02 15.70 -11.04
CA LYS A 485 -1.80 14.98 -12.07
C LYS A 485 -1.46 15.39 -13.50
N GLN A 486 -0.97 16.61 -13.71
CA GLN A 486 -0.50 17.10 -15.00
C GLN A 486 0.64 16.25 -15.59
N PHE A 487 1.42 15.58 -14.74
CA PHE A 487 2.48 14.66 -15.16
C PHE A 487 2.01 13.22 -15.32
N LEU A 488 0.73 12.93 -15.08
CA LEU A 488 0.12 11.65 -15.38
C LEU A 488 -0.70 11.75 -16.67
N ALA A 489 -0.98 10.58 -17.26
CA ALA A 489 -2.10 10.45 -18.17
C ALA A 489 -3.39 10.87 -17.45
N LYS A 490 -4.41 11.37 -18.15
CA LYS A 490 -5.78 11.45 -17.62
C LYS A 490 -6.33 10.04 -17.36
N TYR A 491 -6.89 9.81 -16.18
CA TYR A 491 -7.48 8.54 -15.74
C TYR A 491 -9.00 8.65 -15.76
N TYR A 492 -9.64 7.81 -16.59
CA TYR A 492 -11.07 7.88 -16.86
C TYR A 492 -11.87 6.83 -16.08
N TYR A 493 -11.43 5.56 -16.15
CA TYR A 493 -12.15 4.47 -15.50
C TYR A 493 -11.23 3.44 -14.85
N ASP A 494 -11.70 2.87 -13.75
CA ASP A 494 -11.20 1.64 -13.15
C ASP A 494 -12.17 0.49 -13.45
N ILE A 495 -11.63 -0.66 -13.85
CA ILE A 495 -12.38 -1.89 -14.10
C ILE A 495 -11.95 -2.92 -13.07
N ILE A 496 -12.87 -3.28 -12.17
CA ILE A 496 -12.59 -4.10 -10.98
C ILE A 496 -13.55 -5.29 -10.95
N LYS A 497 -13.06 -6.46 -10.53
CA LYS A 497 -13.95 -7.58 -10.17
C LYS A 497 -14.37 -7.53 -8.72
N MET A 498 -15.66 -7.37 -8.49
CA MET A 498 -16.27 -7.37 -7.15
C MET A 498 -17.34 -8.45 -7.11
N GLN A 499 -17.23 -9.37 -6.15
CA GLN A 499 -18.14 -10.51 -5.99
C GLN A 499 -18.32 -11.34 -7.28
N GLY A 500 -17.29 -11.40 -8.13
CA GLY A 500 -17.30 -12.13 -9.41
C GLY A 500 -17.84 -11.35 -10.60
N LYS A 501 -18.43 -10.18 -10.39
CA LYS A 501 -18.94 -9.29 -11.44
C LYS A 501 -17.92 -8.23 -11.82
N THR A 502 -17.92 -7.85 -13.09
CA THR A 502 -17.14 -6.72 -13.61
C THR A 502 -17.86 -5.44 -13.25
N CYS A 503 -17.19 -4.57 -12.50
CA CYS A 503 -17.68 -3.28 -12.06
C CYS A 503 -16.79 -2.19 -12.65
N ILE A 504 -17.40 -1.08 -13.05
CA ILE A 504 -16.71 0.08 -13.65
C ILE A 504 -16.85 1.24 -12.67
N LYS A 505 -15.74 1.92 -12.38
CA LYS A 505 -15.68 3.11 -11.55
C LYS A 505 -15.17 4.26 -12.39
N ALA A 506 -15.92 5.37 -12.40
CA ALA A 506 -15.43 6.64 -12.92
C ALA A 506 -14.33 7.20 -12.01
N LEU A 507 -13.23 7.66 -12.63
CA LEU A 507 -12.09 8.28 -11.96
C LEU A 507 -12.09 9.80 -12.16
N GLN A 508 -11.15 10.47 -11.50
CA GLN A 508 -11.11 11.92 -11.32
C GLN A 508 -11.05 12.74 -12.61
N ASP A 509 -10.53 12.19 -13.71
CA ASP A 509 -10.36 12.92 -14.98
C ASP A 509 -11.45 12.61 -16.01
N ILE A 510 -12.51 11.88 -15.61
CA ILE A 510 -13.65 11.64 -16.49
C ILE A 510 -14.36 12.97 -16.83
N PRO A 511 -14.67 13.26 -18.11
CA PRO A 511 -15.49 14.42 -18.44
C PRO A 511 -16.92 14.27 -17.94
N GLU A 512 -17.63 15.39 -17.79
CA GLU A 512 -19.06 15.37 -17.45
C GLU A 512 -19.90 14.66 -18.53
N GLY A 513 -20.98 14.00 -18.12
CA GLY A 513 -21.89 13.30 -19.03
C GLY A 513 -21.41 11.92 -19.51
N PHE A 514 -20.38 11.35 -18.88
CA PHE A 514 -19.90 9.98 -19.11
C PHE A 514 -20.12 9.12 -17.88
N GLU A 515 -21.01 8.14 -18.01
CA GLU A 515 -21.39 7.27 -16.90
C GLU A 515 -20.36 6.15 -16.66
N ALA A 516 -20.38 5.55 -15.46
CA ALA A 516 -19.58 4.39 -15.11
C ALA A 516 -20.19 3.09 -15.66
N SER A 517 -20.21 2.96 -17.00
CA SER A 517 -20.80 1.85 -17.74
C SER A 517 -20.00 1.53 -19.00
N PHE A 518 -20.28 0.39 -19.65
CA PHE A 518 -19.69 0.07 -20.95
C PHE A 518 -20.10 1.09 -22.03
N ASP A 519 -21.35 1.53 -22.02
CA ASP A 519 -21.83 2.58 -22.92
C ASP A 519 -21.08 3.89 -22.72
N GLY A 520 -20.77 4.24 -21.46
CA GLY A 520 -19.91 5.37 -21.11
C GLY A 520 -18.50 5.23 -21.69
N ILE A 521 -17.90 4.05 -21.58
CA ILE A 521 -16.58 3.74 -22.18
C ILE A 521 -16.63 3.88 -23.71
N PHE A 522 -17.64 3.32 -24.38
CA PHE A 522 -17.75 3.42 -25.84
C PHE A 522 -18.02 4.86 -26.29
N LYS A 523 -18.87 5.60 -25.58
CA LYS A 523 -19.11 7.03 -25.83
C LYS A 523 -17.79 7.81 -25.72
N LEU A 524 -17.01 7.55 -24.68
CA LEU A 524 -15.72 8.21 -24.47
C LEU A 524 -14.73 7.85 -25.60
N LEU A 525 -14.65 6.57 -25.95
CA LEU A 525 -13.78 6.12 -27.04
C LEU A 525 -14.15 6.75 -28.38
N ARG A 526 -15.44 6.91 -28.69
CA ARG A 526 -15.91 7.60 -29.90
C ARG A 526 -15.54 9.08 -29.91
N GLN A 527 -15.51 9.74 -28.74
CA GLN A 527 -15.11 11.14 -28.61
C GLN A 527 -13.58 11.30 -28.74
N GLU A 528 -12.83 10.60 -27.88
CA GLU A 528 -11.37 10.74 -27.77
C GLU A 528 -10.62 10.05 -28.93
N LYS A 529 -11.30 9.18 -29.69
CA LYS A 529 -10.79 8.32 -30.77
C LYS A 529 -9.79 7.26 -30.31
N LEU A 530 -8.98 7.52 -29.29
CA LEU A 530 -7.95 6.64 -28.78
C LEU A 530 -7.93 6.63 -27.24
N LEU A 531 -7.94 5.43 -26.68
CA LEU A 531 -7.77 5.20 -25.24
C LEU A 531 -6.74 4.10 -25.00
N ALA A 532 -6.13 4.13 -23.81
CA ALA A 532 -5.25 3.08 -23.33
C ALA A 532 -5.93 2.29 -22.22
N LEU A 533 -6.03 0.96 -22.39
CA LEU A 533 -6.55 0.04 -21.39
C LEU A 533 -5.39 -0.82 -20.88
N LYS A 534 -5.03 -0.70 -19.60
CA LYS A 534 -3.82 -1.31 -19.02
C LYS A 534 -4.10 -1.90 -17.64
N PRO A 535 -3.39 -2.97 -17.21
CA PRO A 535 -3.54 -3.47 -15.85
C PRO A 535 -3.11 -2.40 -14.84
N SER A 536 -3.86 -2.27 -13.74
CA SER A 536 -3.51 -1.34 -12.66
C SER A 536 -2.19 -1.71 -12.00
N ALA A 537 -1.95 -3.01 -11.81
CA ALA A 537 -0.67 -3.57 -11.36
C ALA A 537 -0.15 -4.59 -12.37
N GLY A 538 1.11 -4.45 -12.78
CA GLY A 538 1.76 -5.30 -13.79
C GLY A 538 3.16 -4.77 -14.12
N THR A 539 3.89 -5.51 -14.95
CA THR A 539 5.21 -5.10 -15.45
C THR A 539 5.33 -5.42 -16.95
N HIS A 540 6.30 -4.80 -17.63
CA HIS A 540 6.68 -5.07 -19.03
C HIS A 540 5.60 -4.85 -20.09
N GLY A 541 4.51 -4.14 -19.79
CA GLY A 541 3.43 -3.88 -20.75
C GLY A 541 2.51 -5.07 -21.01
N ASP A 542 2.64 -6.17 -20.27
CA ASP A 542 1.76 -7.34 -20.38
C ASP A 542 0.31 -6.93 -20.12
N GLY A 543 -0.58 -7.21 -21.08
CA GLY A 543 -2.00 -6.85 -20.98
C GLY A 543 -2.33 -5.41 -21.36
N PHE A 544 -1.44 -4.68 -22.04
CA PHE A 544 -1.77 -3.39 -22.65
C PHE A 544 -2.67 -3.55 -23.89
N TYR A 545 -3.73 -2.74 -23.97
CA TYR A 545 -4.60 -2.65 -25.13
C TYR A 545 -4.74 -1.20 -25.59
N ARG A 546 -4.44 -0.95 -26.87
CA ARG A 546 -4.81 0.27 -27.59
C ARG A 546 -6.24 0.11 -28.07
N MET A 547 -7.14 0.93 -27.53
CA MET A 547 -8.53 1.01 -27.96
C MET A 547 -8.66 2.17 -28.95
N GLU A 548 -9.26 1.92 -30.11
CA GLU A 548 -9.43 2.91 -31.17
C GLU A 548 -10.85 2.90 -31.71
N TYR A 549 -11.36 4.08 -32.06
CA TYR A 549 -12.54 4.24 -32.88
C TYR A 549 -12.21 5.05 -34.12
N ALA A 550 -12.19 4.37 -35.28
CA ALA A 550 -11.86 4.95 -36.58
C ALA A 550 -12.82 4.41 -37.63
N ASP A 551 -13.25 5.25 -38.57
CA ASP A 551 -14.12 4.88 -39.70
C ASP A 551 -15.38 4.11 -39.30
N GLY A 552 -15.99 4.50 -38.17
CA GLY A 552 -17.22 3.87 -37.66
C GLY A 552 -17.00 2.54 -36.94
N LYS A 553 -15.75 2.09 -36.76
CA LYS A 553 -15.39 0.77 -36.24
C LYS A 553 -14.55 0.87 -34.97
N TYR A 554 -14.67 -0.14 -34.10
CA TYR A 554 -13.79 -0.29 -32.94
C TYR A 554 -12.61 -1.21 -33.28
N LEU A 555 -11.41 -0.80 -32.89
CA LEU A 555 -10.21 -1.61 -33.00
C LEU A 555 -9.55 -1.80 -31.64
N ILE A 556 -9.19 -3.04 -31.32
CA ILE A 556 -8.38 -3.38 -30.16
C ILE A 556 -7.04 -3.92 -30.67
N ASN A 557 -5.96 -3.18 -30.39
CA ASN A 557 -4.62 -3.48 -30.94
C ASN A 557 -4.64 -3.65 -32.47
N GLY A 558 -5.44 -2.83 -33.17
CA GLY A 558 -5.58 -2.87 -34.64
C GLY A 558 -6.51 -3.95 -35.17
N LYS A 559 -7.08 -4.81 -34.32
CA LYS A 559 -8.09 -5.81 -34.72
C LYS A 559 -9.48 -5.23 -34.55
N GLU A 560 -10.28 -5.23 -35.62
CA GLU A 560 -11.70 -4.88 -35.56
C GLU A 560 -12.44 -5.81 -34.58
N MET A 561 -13.23 -5.22 -33.69
CA MET A 561 -14.05 -5.93 -32.71
C MET A 561 -15.41 -5.24 -32.57
N THR A 562 -16.46 -6.01 -32.25
CA THR A 562 -17.77 -5.45 -31.87
C THR A 562 -17.78 -4.99 -30.41
N GLU A 563 -18.78 -4.19 -30.02
CA GLU A 563 -18.99 -3.80 -28.62
C GLU A 563 -19.13 -5.04 -27.72
N ASP A 564 -19.90 -6.05 -28.14
CA ASP A 564 -20.10 -7.30 -27.41
C ASP A 564 -18.80 -8.08 -27.19
N GLU A 565 -17.94 -8.16 -28.21
CA GLU A 565 -16.63 -8.81 -28.09
C GLU A 565 -15.72 -8.08 -27.11
N ILE A 566 -15.75 -6.75 -27.11
CA ILE A 566 -14.98 -5.91 -26.17
C ILE A 566 -15.51 -6.09 -24.74
N VAL A 567 -16.83 -6.09 -24.55
CA VAL A 567 -17.48 -6.37 -23.26
C VAL A 567 -17.08 -7.75 -22.73
N ALA A 568 -17.11 -8.78 -23.58
CA ALA A 568 -16.72 -10.14 -23.21
C ALA A 568 -15.24 -10.23 -22.83
N MET A 569 -14.35 -9.58 -23.60
CA MET A 569 -12.92 -9.49 -23.31
C MET A 569 -12.67 -8.85 -21.94
N ILE A 570 -13.22 -7.66 -21.70
CA ILE A 570 -13.04 -6.92 -20.45
C ILE A 570 -13.63 -7.71 -19.28
N SER A 571 -14.79 -8.33 -19.47
CA SER A 571 -15.44 -9.16 -18.44
C SER A 571 -14.63 -10.42 -18.10
N GLY A 572 -13.79 -10.88 -19.02
CA GLY A 572 -12.85 -11.98 -18.83
C GLY A 572 -11.67 -11.66 -17.91
N PHE A 573 -11.34 -10.37 -17.69
CA PHE A 573 -10.17 -9.98 -16.91
C PHE A 573 -10.21 -10.47 -15.47
N LYS A 574 -9.07 -10.82 -14.91
CA LYS A 574 -8.94 -11.32 -13.52
C LYS A 574 -8.29 -10.32 -12.58
N SER A 575 -7.59 -9.34 -13.13
CA SER A 575 -6.93 -8.24 -12.43
C SER A 575 -7.71 -6.95 -12.64
N ILE A 576 -7.36 -5.93 -11.85
CA ILE A 576 -7.87 -4.58 -12.03
C ILE A 576 -7.22 -3.98 -13.27
N TYR A 577 -8.01 -3.32 -14.10
CA TYR A 577 -7.56 -2.56 -15.27
C TYR A 577 -7.96 -1.10 -15.12
N VAL A 578 -7.21 -0.22 -15.78
CA VAL A 578 -7.48 1.21 -15.84
C VAL A 578 -7.60 1.65 -17.29
N ILE A 579 -8.54 2.54 -17.59
CA ILE A 579 -8.67 3.23 -18.87
C ILE A 579 -8.13 4.65 -18.67
N THR A 580 -7.14 5.02 -19.49
CA THR A 580 -6.53 6.35 -19.49
C THR A 580 -6.56 6.96 -20.89
N GLU A 581 -6.24 8.23 -21.00
CA GLU A 581 -5.88 8.81 -22.29
C GLU A 581 -4.73 8.01 -22.93
N TYR A 582 -4.71 8.01 -24.26
CA TYR A 582 -3.60 7.45 -25.02
C TYR A 582 -2.48 8.50 -25.12
N LEU A 583 -1.27 8.13 -24.70
CA LEU A 583 -0.14 9.05 -24.69
C LEU A 583 0.53 9.13 -26.06
N PHE A 584 0.78 10.35 -26.54
CA PHE A 584 1.55 10.60 -27.76
C PHE A 584 2.95 11.07 -27.42
N MET A 585 3.94 10.34 -27.94
CA MET A 585 5.34 10.73 -27.86
C MET A 585 5.61 11.97 -28.73
N HIS A 586 6.52 12.83 -28.25
CA HIS A 586 7.01 14.02 -28.93
C HIS A 586 7.47 13.73 -30.37
N HIS A 587 7.13 14.62 -31.30
CA HIS A 587 7.36 14.42 -32.74
C HIS A 587 8.83 14.14 -33.12
N GLU A 588 9.80 14.81 -32.50
CA GLU A 588 11.23 14.53 -32.71
C GLU A 588 11.62 13.08 -32.35
N LEU A 589 11.14 12.55 -31.23
CA LEU A 589 11.46 11.17 -30.84
C LEU A 589 10.72 10.14 -31.71
N LYS A 590 9.56 10.52 -32.26
CA LYS A 590 8.80 9.73 -33.23
C LYS A 590 9.56 9.48 -34.54
N LYS A 591 10.45 10.39 -34.93
CA LYS A 591 11.33 10.19 -36.09
C LYS A 591 12.26 8.99 -35.91
N ILE A 592 12.70 8.71 -34.69
CA ILE A 592 13.59 7.56 -34.41
C ILE A 592 12.82 6.25 -34.61
N TYR A 593 11.69 6.09 -33.92
CA TYR A 593 10.82 4.93 -34.05
C TYR A 593 9.39 5.28 -33.65
N PRO A 594 8.40 5.22 -34.56
CA PRO A 594 7.06 5.73 -34.31
C PRO A 594 6.11 4.74 -33.62
N ASN A 595 6.47 3.45 -33.54
CA ASN A 595 5.56 2.39 -33.10
C ASN A 595 5.68 2.05 -31.60
N SER A 596 6.52 2.76 -30.86
CA SER A 596 6.57 2.70 -29.39
C SER A 596 6.79 4.09 -28.80
N VAL A 597 6.69 4.21 -27.47
CA VAL A 597 6.77 5.51 -26.75
C VAL A 597 8.21 6.02 -26.59
N ASN A 598 9.19 5.18 -26.88
CA ASN A 598 10.62 5.43 -26.67
C ASN A 598 10.96 6.09 -25.30
N THR A 599 10.57 5.39 -24.24
CA THR A 599 10.57 5.84 -22.85
C THR A 599 11.95 6.25 -22.33
N ILE A 600 12.01 7.32 -21.54
CA ILE A 600 13.17 7.67 -20.72
C ILE A 600 13.06 6.97 -19.36
N ARG A 601 14.06 6.14 -19.03
CA ARG A 601 14.23 5.57 -17.68
C ARG A 601 15.04 6.55 -16.83
N VAL A 602 14.51 6.94 -15.68
CA VAL A 602 15.19 7.81 -14.71
C VAL A 602 15.26 7.12 -13.34
N ALA A 603 16.47 6.81 -12.88
CA ALA A 603 16.70 6.29 -11.53
C ALA A 603 16.98 7.45 -10.57
N VAL A 604 16.20 7.55 -9.50
CA VAL A 604 16.34 8.58 -8.47
C VAL A 604 16.57 7.95 -7.10
N VAL A 605 17.49 8.54 -6.34
CA VAL A 605 17.72 8.24 -4.93
C VAL A 605 17.44 9.48 -4.11
N ASN A 606 16.60 9.36 -3.08
CA ASN A 606 16.28 10.41 -2.11
C ASN A 606 16.69 9.95 -0.68
N GLN A 607 17.98 9.69 -0.50
CA GLN A 607 18.52 9.09 0.72
C GLN A 607 18.31 9.97 1.96
N SER A 608 18.44 11.29 1.82
CA SER A 608 18.21 12.24 2.93
C SER A 608 16.74 12.56 3.18
N ALA A 609 15.83 12.13 2.30
CA ALA A 609 14.43 12.58 2.19
C ALA A 609 14.22 13.96 1.56
N TYR A 610 15.23 14.83 1.54
CA TYR A 610 15.10 16.22 1.10
C TYR A 610 15.80 16.52 -0.23
N GLU A 611 16.85 15.75 -0.55
CA GLU A 611 17.72 15.98 -1.70
C GLU A 611 17.67 14.79 -2.68
N PRO A 612 16.60 14.68 -3.48
CA PRO A 612 16.53 13.64 -4.50
C PRO A 612 17.55 13.90 -5.61
N LYS A 613 18.30 12.86 -5.96
CA LYS A 613 19.35 12.88 -6.99
C LYS A 613 19.04 11.91 -8.11
N ILE A 614 19.12 12.39 -9.35
CA ILE A 614 19.04 11.54 -10.54
C ILE A 614 20.37 10.80 -10.68
N MET A 615 20.35 9.49 -10.41
CA MET A 615 21.54 8.64 -10.37
C MET A 615 21.90 8.02 -11.72
N GLN A 616 20.90 7.81 -12.58
CA GLN A 616 21.09 7.22 -13.90
C GLN A 616 19.92 7.56 -14.83
N THR A 617 20.23 7.81 -16.10
CA THR A 617 19.25 8.03 -17.16
C THR A 617 19.63 7.30 -18.44
N TYR A 618 18.65 6.69 -19.10
CA TYR A 618 18.81 6.16 -20.45
C TYR A 618 17.49 6.15 -21.19
N MET A 619 17.56 6.29 -22.51
CA MET A 619 16.41 6.17 -23.40
C MET A 619 16.28 4.70 -23.81
N ARG A 620 15.07 4.17 -23.75
CA ARG A 620 14.69 2.89 -24.34
C ARG A 620 13.96 3.18 -25.64
N ILE A 621 14.32 2.49 -26.72
CA ILE A 621 13.78 2.72 -28.05
C ILE A 621 13.24 1.38 -28.56
N GLY A 622 12.04 1.40 -29.13
CA GLY A 622 11.45 0.19 -29.71
C GLY A 622 12.19 -0.31 -30.95
N SER A 623 11.74 -1.44 -31.47
CA SER A 623 12.07 -1.94 -32.80
C SER A 623 10.96 -2.88 -33.26
N SER A 624 10.99 -3.29 -34.52
CA SER A 624 10.10 -4.31 -35.07
C SER A 624 10.08 -5.59 -34.22
N LYS A 625 11.19 -5.93 -33.56
CA LYS A 625 11.32 -7.10 -32.67
C LYS A 625 10.64 -6.93 -31.31
N SER A 626 10.58 -5.71 -30.79
CA SER A 626 9.94 -5.41 -29.49
C SER A 626 8.46 -5.05 -29.60
N GLY A 627 7.93 -5.00 -30.84
CA GLY A 627 6.53 -4.69 -31.13
C GLY A 627 6.15 -3.28 -30.71
N PHE A 628 5.07 -3.18 -29.91
CA PHE A 628 4.56 -1.91 -29.37
C PHE A 628 5.25 -1.45 -28.08
N THR A 629 6.27 -2.19 -27.60
CA THR A 629 7.02 -1.86 -26.39
C THR A 629 8.44 -1.44 -26.72
N ASP A 630 9.08 -0.67 -25.84
CA ASP A 630 10.50 -0.29 -25.96
C ASP A 630 11.42 -1.12 -25.05
N ASN A 631 10.95 -2.28 -24.58
CA ASN A 631 11.73 -3.10 -23.65
C ASN A 631 13.01 -3.64 -24.30
N VAL A 632 14.16 -3.26 -23.72
CA VAL A 632 15.51 -3.67 -24.16
C VAL A 632 15.67 -5.19 -24.17
N GLY A 633 15.06 -5.90 -23.22
CA GLY A 633 15.10 -7.35 -23.13
C GLY A 633 14.35 -8.08 -24.27
N TYR A 634 13.41 -7.39 -24.93
CA TYR A 634 12.64 -7.92 -26.06
C TYR A 634 13.13 -7.40 -27.42
N GLY A 635 14.41 -7.00 -27.49
CA GLY A 635 15.03 -6.52 -28.72
C GLY A 635 15.02 -5.01 -28.91
N GLY A 636 14.54 -4.26 -27.92
CA GLY A 636 14.67 -2.80 -27.87
C GLY A 636 16.13 -2.34 -27.84
N ILE A 637 16.34 -1.07 -28.16
CA ILE A 637 17.63 -0.38 -28.16
C ILE A 637 17.69 0.50 -26.91
N CYS A 638 18.87 0.65 -26.32
CA CYS A 638 19.09 1.62 -25.24
C CYS A 638 20.13 2.65 -25.66
N ALA A 639 19.88 3.92 -25.40
CA ALA A 639 20.84 5.01 -25.58
C ALA A 639 21.13 5.68 -24.23
N LYS A 640 22.40 5.96 -23.97
CA LYS A 640 22.80 6.71 -22.77
C LYS A 640 22.26 8.12 -22.89
N ILE A 641 21.94 8.75 -21.77
CA ILE A 641 21.62 10.17 -21.72
C ILE A 641 22.59 10.83 -20.76
N ASP A 642 23.25 11.88 -21.23
CA ASP A 642 24.01 12.77 -20.37
C ASP A 642 23.05 13.59 -19.50
N THR A 643 23.16 13.44 -18.18
CA THR A 643 22.19 14.04 -17.25
C THR A 643 22.23 15.56 -17.23
N ALA A 644 23.38 16.17 -17.53
CA ALA A 644 23.56 17.62 -17.50
C ALA A 644 23.01 18.31 -18.75
N THR A 645 23.03 17.63 -19.90
CA THR A 645 22.68 18.23 -21.20
C THR A 645 21.43 17.63 -21.85
N GLY A 646 20.96 16.47 -21.37
CA GLY A 646 19.89 15.71 -22.02
C GLY A 646 20.31 15.09 -23.37
N ARG A 647 21.60 15.12 -23.72
CA ARG A 647 22.09 14.53 -24.96
C ARG A 647 22.02 13.01 -24.87
N TYR A 648 21.31 12.38 -25.81
CA TYR A 648 21.33 10.92 -25.94
C TYR A 648 22.36 10.46 -26.97
N TYR A 649 23.13 9.42 -26.62
CA TYR A 649 24.28 8.93 -27.40
C TYR A 649 24.59 7.45 -27.06
N CYS A 650 25.57 6.86 -27.75
CA CYS A 650 26.00 5.46 -27.53
C CYS A 650 24.82 4.47 -27.51
N ALA A 651 23.99 4.53 -28.55
CA ALA A 651 22.90 3.59 -28.73
C ALA A 651 23.43 2.16 -28.90
N GLU A 652 22.83 1.20 -28.19
CA GLU A 652 23.22 -0.20 -28.15
C GLU A 652 22.00 -1.10 -28.13
N GLN A 653 22.09 -2.24 -28.80
CA GLN A 653 21.07 -3.28 -28.76
C GLN A 653 21.58 -4.47 -27.95
N LEU A 654 20.71 -5.04 -27.11
CA LEU A 654 21.00 -6.27 -26.36
C LEU A 654 20.76 -7.49 -27.27
N ARG A 655 21.83 -8.21 -27.63
CA ARG A 655 21.77 -9.45 -28.42
C ARG A 655 22.51 -10.55 -27.67
N ASN A 656 21.84 -11.67 -27.37
CA ASN A 656 22.41 -12.79 -26.60
C ASN A 656 23.09 -12.32 -25.30
N HIS A 657 22.42 -11.44 -24.54
CA HIS A 657 22.92 -10.81 -23.31
C HIS A 657 24.16 -9.89 -23.47
N LYS A 658 24.57 -9.57 -24.69
CA LYS A 658 25.66 -8.64 -24.98
C LYS A 658 25.12 -7.34 -25.57
N PHE A 659 25.60 -6.20 -25.05
CA PHE A 659 25.35 -4.92 -25.69
C PHE A 659 26.24 -4.78 -26.93
N THR A 660 25.61 -4.44 -28.05
CA THR A 660 26.28 -4.23 -29.33
C THR A 660 25.94 -2.82 -29.83
N PRO A 661 26.93 -2.02 -30.29
CA PRO A 661 26.68 -0.69 -30.84
C PRO A 661 25.60 -0.71 -31.93
N CYS A 662 24.66 0.21 -31.83
CA CYS A 662 23.53 0.39 -32.74
C CYS A 662 23.28 1.89 -32.98
N PRO A 663 24.24 2.63 -33.55
CA PRO A 663 24.16 4.10 -33.70
C PRO A 663 23.08 4.54 -34.69
N VAL A 664 22.56 3.62 -35.51
CA VAL A 664 21.48 3.85 -36.47
C VAL A 664 20.37 2.85 -36.18
N HIS A 665 19.13 3.30 -36.17
CA HIS A 665 17.97 2.47 -35.90
C HIS A 665 17.77 1.44 -37.03
N PRO A 666 17.66 0.14 -36.71
CA PRO A 666 17.70 -0.94 -37.70
C PRO A 666 16.50 -0.93 -38.64
N ASP A 667 15.34 -0.43 -38.20
CA ASP A 667 14.11 -0.45 -39.00
C ASP A 667 13.83 0.88 -39.74
N THR A 668 14.37 2.01 -39.26
CA THR A 668 14.03 3.36 -39.78
C THR A 668 15.22 4.06 -40.43
N GLY A 669 16.45 3.56 -40.24
CA GLY A 669 17.66 4.19 -40.77
C GLY A 669 18.04 5.50 -40.09
N VAL A 670 17.31 5.92 -39.05
CA VAL A 670 17.55 7.19 -38.36
C VAL A 670 18.71 7.04 -37.38
N ARG A 671 19.62 8.02 -37.37
CA ARG A 671 20.72 8.07 -36.40
C ARG A 671 20.16 8.29 -34.99
N ILE A 672 20.59 7.47 -34.04
CA ILE A 672 20.17 7.54 -32.63
C ILE A 672 21.16 8.42 -31.86
N GLU A 673 21.06 9.72 -32.12
CA GLU A 673 21.80 10.76 -31.41
C GLU A 673 21.04 12.08 -31.46
N GLY A 674 21.07 12.86 -30.37
CA GLY A 674 20.35 14.13 -30.29
C GLY A 674 20.19 14.62 -28.84
N VAL A 675 19.25 15.53 -28.61
CA VAL A 675 18.88 16.04 -27.28
C VAL A 675 17.44 15.66 -27.00
N VAL A 676 17.16 15.14 -25.80
CA VAL A 676 15.80 14.81 -25.38
C VAL A 676 14.99 16.11 -25.24
N PRO A 677 13.85 16.27 -25.94
CA PRO A 677 12.99 17.43 -25.76
C PRO A 677 12.49 17.55 -24.32
N ASN A 678 12.25 18.77 -23.86
CA ASN A 678 11.73 19.06 -22.52
C ASN A 678 12.58 18.49 -21.35
N TRP A 679 13.87 18.23 -21.56
CA TRP A 679 14.76 17.57 -20.60
C TRP A 679 14.77 18.25 -19.23
N ASP A 680 15.12 19.54 -19.17
CA ASP A 680 15.22 20.27 -17.90
C ASP A 680 13.88 20.35 -17.16
N TYR A 681 12.78 20.49 -17.90
CA TYR A 681 11.44 20.50 -17.34
C TYR A 681 11.10 19.13 -16.72
N MET A 682 11.42 18.04 -17.41
CA MET A 682 11.27 16.68 -16.90
C MET A 682 12.11 16.43 -15.65
N CYS A 683 13.40 16.80 -15.67
CA CYS A 683 14.29 16.62 -14.52
C CYS A 683 13.78 17.38 -13.28
N LYS A 684 13.36 18.64 -13.44
CA LYS A 684 12.76 19.44 -12.36
C LYS A 684 11.47 18.80 -11.84
N GLY A 685 10.59 18.35 -12.73
CA GLY A 685 9.34 17.69 -12.37
C GLY A 685 9.57 16.40 -11.57
N VAL A 686 10.50 15.55 -12.00
CA VAL A 686 10.88 14.32 -11.30
C VAL A 686 11.44 14.61 -9.90
N VAL A 687 12.32 15.61 -9.77
CA VAL A 687 12.86 16.05 -8.48
C VAL A 687 11.74 16.53 -7.55
N ASN A 688 10.81 17.34 -8.05
CA ASN A 688 9.68 17.86 -7.26
C ASN A 688 8.73 16.74 -6.80
N ILE A 689 8.47 15.74 -7.64
CA ILE A 689 7.66 14.57 -7.26
C ILE A 689 8.34 13.75 -6.17
N CYS A 690 9.67 13.59 -6.23
CA CYS A 690 10.41 12.91 -5.17
C CYS A 690 10.40 13.69 -3.84
N LYS A 691 10.37 15.03 -3.90
CA LYS A 691 10.18 15.91 -2.74
C LYS A 691 8.74 15.92 -2.22
N PHE A 692 7.77 15.59 -3.05
CA PHE A 692 6.36 15.44 -2.71
C PHE A 692 6.07 14.13 -1.97
N MET A 693 6.80 13.05 -2.27
CA MET A 693 6.75 11.76 -1.56
C MET A 693 8.10 11.42 -0.91
N PRO A 694 8.60 12.24 0.05
CA PRO A 694 9.92 12.07 0.65
C PRO A 694 10.07 10.75 1.44
N GLU A 695 8.97 10.08 1.75
CA GLU A 695 8.90 8.73 2.30
C GLU A 695 9.53 7.67 1.39
N LEU A 696 9.59 7.92 0.08
CA LEU A 696 10.17 7.02 -0.91
C LEU A 696 11.62 7.40 -1.20
N GLU A 697 12.49 6.41 -1.12
CA GLU A 697 13.93 6.61 -1.19
C GLU A 697 14.52 6.19 -2.54
N TYR A 698 13.96 5.18 -3.20
CA TYR A 698 14.51 4.60 -4.42
C TYR A 698 13.42 4.44 -5.48
N LEU A 699 13.51 5.23 -6.56
CA LEU A 699 12.43 5.42 -7.52
C LEU A 699 12.97 5.26 -8.96
N GLY A 700 12.31 4.44 -9.79
CA GLY A 700 12.64 4.29 -11.20
C GLY A 700 11.50 4.75 -12.08
N PHE A 701 11.58 5.95 -12.63
CA PHE A 701 10.53 6.50 -13.48
C PHE A 701 10.65 5.97 -14.91
N ASP A 702 9.51 5.58 -15.48
CA ASP A 702 9.33 5.33 -16.91
C ASP A 702 8.55 6.53 -17.46
N ILE A 703 9.20 7.37 -18.27
CA ILE A 703 8.67 8.66 -18.73
C ILE A 703 8.52 8.70 -20.25
N ALA A 704 7.34 9.09 -20.71
CA ALA A 704 7.10 9.53 -22.08
C ALA A 704 7.40 11.03 -22.20
N ILE A 705 8.19 11.44 -23.19
CA ILE A 705 8.32 12.85 -23.55
C ILE A 705 7.21 13.17 -24.55
N THR A 706 6.46 14.23 -24.30
CA THR A 706 5.31 14.67 -25.09
C THR A 706 5.58 16.05 -25.66
N ASP A 707 4.84 16.49 -26.69
CA ASP A 707 5.04 17.81 -27.29
C ASP A 707 4.81 18.96 -26.28
N ASP A 708 3.93 18.75 -25.30
CA ASP A 708 3.60 19.70 -24.23
C ASP A 708 4.44 19.53 -22.94
N GLY A 709 5.36 18.55 -22.89
CA GLY A 709 6.18 18.31 -21.70
C GLY A 709 6.59 16.85 -21.55
N PHE A 710 6.13 16.22 -20.46
CA PHE A 710 6.38 14.81 -20.19
C PHE A 710 5.23 14.19 -19.37
N LYS A 711 5.11 12.87 -19.48
CA LYS A 711 4.12 12.05 -18.76
C LYS A 711 4.79 10.84 -18.14
N ILE A 712 4.50 10.58 -16.88
CA ILE A 712 4.95 9.41 -16.14
C ILE A 712 4.02 8.24 -16.50
N ILE A 713 4.60 7.19 -17.07
CA ILE A 713 3.90 5.96 -17.41
C ILE A 713 3.75 5.09 -16.15
N GLU A 714 4.84 4.94 -15.39
CA GLU A 714 4.89 4.24 -14.11
C GLU A 714 6.15 4.58 -13.31
N ILE A 715 6.12 4.24 -12.02
CA ILE A 715 7.25 4.42 -11.10
C ILE A 715 7.59 3.06 -10.48
N ASN A 716 8.79 2.57 -10.76
CA ASN A 716 9.28 1.26 -10.38
C ASN A 716 10.03 1.31 -9.04
N ILE A 717 9.61 0.47 -8.09
CA ILE A 717 10.26 0.28 -6.77
C ILE A 717 11.45 -0.69 -6.80
N HIS A 718 11.65 -1.37 -7.94
CA HIS A 718 12.71 -2.34 -8.16
C HIS A 718 13.05 -2.35 -9.66
N GLN A 719 14.05 -1.55 -10.03
CA GLN A 719 14.44 -1.28 -11.41
C GLN A 719 15.25 -2.42 -12.04
N ASP A 720 15.29 -2.47 -13.37
CA ASP A 720 16.12 -3.43 -14.10
C ASP A 720 17.61 -3.09 -14.03
N LEU A 721 18.43 -4.13 -13.92
CA LEU A 721 19.87 -4.06 -13.82
C LEU A 721 20.58 -4.08 -15.20
N HIS A 722 20.02 -3.43 -16.22
CA HIS A 722 20.59 -3.50 -17.57
C HIS A 722 21.95 -2.79 -17.69
N LYS A 723 22.16 -1.71 -16.94
CA LYS A 723 23.35 -0.84 -17.04
C LYS A 723 24.09 -0.68 -15.71
N VAL A 724 24.07 -1.71 -14.86
CA VAL A 724 24.72 -1.69 -13.54
C VAL A 724 26.23 -1.49 -13.62
N ALA A 725 26.86 -2.04 -14.66
CA ALA A 725 28.29 -1.86 -14.87
C ALA A 725 28.70 -0.38 -15.04
N GLU A 726 27.74 0.47 -15.38
CA GLU A 726 27.94 1.89 -15.62
C GLU A 726 27.46 2.76 -14.44
N HIS A 727 27.06 2.15 -13.31
CA HIS A 727 26.68 2.91 -12.13
C HIS A 727 27.85 3.75 -11.62
N THR A 728 27.57 5.02 -11.34
CA THR A 728 28.52 5.94 -10.72
C THR A 728 29.00 5.40 -9.36
N PRO A 729 30.17 5.83 -8.87
CA PRO A 729 30.61 5.49 -7.50
C PRO A 729 29.55 5.81 -6.44
N GLU A 730 28.88 6.95 -6.53
CA GLU A 730 27.81 7.36 -5.61
C GLU A 730 26.63 6.37 -5.64
N PHE A 731 26.16 5.96 -6.82
CA PHE A 731 25.05 5.01 -6.90
C PHE A 731 25.43 3.62 -6.38
N ARG A 732 26.67 3.19 -6.61
CA ARG A 732 27.19 1.94 -6.03
C ARG A 732 27.28 2.01 -4.50
N GLN A 733 27.74 3.15 -3.97
CA GLN A 733 27.83 3.38 -2.53
C GLN A 733 26.45 3.28 -1.87
N PHE A 734 25.42 3.88 -2.47
CA PHE A 734 24.03 3.76 -1.99
C PHE A 734 23.61 2.29 -1.76
N TYR A 735 23.83 1.41 -2.75
CA TYR A 735 23.49 -0.02 -2.58
C TYR A 735 24.35 -0.70 -1.51
N GLN A 736 25.63 -0.34 -1.39
CA GLN A 736 26.50 -0.85 -0.35
C GLN A 736 26.00 -0.46 1.04
N ASP A 737 25.58 0.79 1.23
CA ASP A 737 25.00 1.27 2.48
C ASP A 737 23.71 0.53 2.81
N LYS A 738 22.82 0.30 1.83
CA LYS A 738 21.60 -0.50 2.03
C LYS A 738 21.90 -1.95 2.38
N MET A 739 22.92 -2.55 1.78
CA MET A 739 23.32 -3.91 2.11
C MET A 739 23.89 -4.00 3.53
N LYS A 740 24.69 -3.01 3.94
CA LYS A 740 25.22 -2.89 5.30
C LYS A 740 24.10 -2.78 6.33
N LEU A 741 23.15 -1.86 6.14
CA LEU A 741 21.99 -1.69 7.02
C LEU A 741 21.16 -2.96 7.14
N LYS A 742 20.92 -3.66 6.01
CA LYS A 742 20.19 -4.92 6.02
C LYS A 742 20.98 -6.02 6.73
N ALA A 743 22.31 -6.08 6.56
CA ALA A 743 23.16 -7.04 7.23
C ALA A 743 23.13 -6.83 8.75
N GLU A 744 23.25 -5.58 9.22
CA GLU A 744 23.14 -5.19 10.62
C GLU A 744 21.81 -5.64 11.22
N TYR A 745 20.69 -5.35 10.54
CA TYR A 745 19.35 -5.74 10.99
C TYR A 745 19.20 -7.27 11.18
N TYR A 746 19.90 -8.07 10.39
CA TYR A 746 19.89 -9.53 10.50
C TYR A 746 21.10 -10.11 11.25
N GLY A 747 21.93 -9.28 11.90
CA GLY A 747 23.10 -9.72 12.67
C GLY A 747 24.21 -10.38 11.83
N MET A 748 24.35 -10.00 10.56
CA MET A 748 25.30 -10.60 9.62
C MET A 748 26.64 -9.87 9.60
N LYS A 749 27.75 -10.60 9.83
CA LYS A 749 29.12 -10.06 9.77
C LYS A 749 29.70 -9.89 8.35
N LYS A 750 29.15 -10.61 7.36
CA LYS A 750 29.55 -10.57 5.95
C LYS A 750 28.30 -10.50 5.08
N TRP A 751 28.35 -9.71 4.01
CA TRP A 751 27.20 -9.49 3.14
C TRP A 751 27.57 -9.33 1.67
#